data_AF-A0A915UEX4-F1
#
_entry.id   AF-A0A915UEX4-F1
#
_cell.length_a   1.000
_cell.length_b   1.000
_cell.length_c   1.000
_cell.angle_alpha   90.00
_cell.angle_beta   90.00
_cell.angle_gamma   90.00
#
_symmetry.space_group_name_H-M   'P 1'
#
loop_
_entity.id
_entity.type
_entity.pdbx_description
1 polymer ?
#
loop_
_entity_poly.entity_id
_entity_poly.type
_entity_poly.pdbx_seq_one_letter_code
_entity_poly.pdbx_strand_id
1 'polypeptide(L)'
;MPVVRRLVTHALTLAFGLLAAAPVLAQEHRPGGEANLVLPDLNSASFLGVGGHTLLLAGLLVSGLGLLFGLSIYQQLKRMPVHRSMLEVSELIYETCKAYLQQQGRFLMILWLFIGAIVLLYFGRLAHTIDPTTGADVYGFPPLKVAVILMFSLVGMAGSYGVAWFGIRVNTFANSRTAFAALEGKPFPCYAIPLKAGMSIGMALISVELLLMLIILLFVPADYAGSCFIGFAIGESLGAAALRIAGGIFTKIADIGSDLMKIVFKIKEDDARNPGVIADCVGDNAGDSVGPSADGFETYGVTGVALITFIMLAVREPLVQVQLLVWIFMMRIVMVVASGLSYFINEGMAKARYGNAKSMNFEHPLTSLVMITSGVSVVLTYISSYLLIPDIGGDTSLWWKLASIITCGTLAGAIIPEFVKIFTSVDSGHVREVVSSSEEGGASLNILSGLVAGNFSAYWLGLTIVFLMGVGYYISLMGLEGLMVAPAVFAFGLVAFGFLGMGPVTIAVDSYGPVTDNAQSVFELSTIEAIPGIGAEIKKDFGFTPNFEEAKQFLEENDGAGNTFKATAKPVLIGTAVVGAATMIFSIVMVLTEGLRPELVARLSILHPPFLLGLITGGAIIYWFTGASMQAVTTGAYRAVEFIKANIKLDSGAEKASVEDSRKVVAICTQYAQKGMFNIFLGVFFGTLAFAFYEPFFFIGYLVSIALFGLYQAIFMANAGGAWDNAKKIVETELKAKGTPLHDATVVGDTVGDPFKDTSSVAMNPVIKFTTLFGLLAVELAVSMKGADYAHTGLTIAMTVGFLLVSMFFVHRSFYGMRISNKA
;
A
#
# COMPACT_ATOMS: atom_id res chain seq x y z
N MET A 1 60.56 23.72 -29.16
CA MET A 1 60.48 24.20 -27.76
C MET A 1 59.06 24.46 -27.18
N PRO A 2 57.95 23.86 -27.67
CA PRO A 2 56.67 23.87 -26.91
C PRO A 2 56.21 22.49 -26.38
N VAL A 3 56.87 21.39 -26.79
CA VAL A 3 56.46 20.02 -26.41
C VAL A 3 57.00 19.60 -25.03
N VAL A 4 58.20 20.04 -24.66
CA VAL A 4 58.83 19.71 -23.37
C VAL A 4 58.12 20.43 -22.20
N ARG A 5 57.55 21.62 -22.43
CA ARG A 5 56.87 22.40 -21.38
C ARG A 5 55.48 21.86 -21.02
N ARG A 6 54.86 21.03 -21.86
CA ARG A 6 53.56 20.37 -21.57
C ARG A 6 53.72 19.03 -20.84
N LEU A 7 54.84 18.35 -21.03
CA LEU A 7 55.15 17.10 -20.32
C LEU A 7 55.57 17.34 -18.86
N VAL A 8 56.28 18.44 -18.58
CA VAL A 8 56.70 18.78 -17.21
C VAL A 8 55.52 19.24 -16.35
N THR A 9 54.50 19.89 -16.91
CA THR A 9 53.27 20.25 -16.18
C THR A 9 52.36 19.07 -15.90
N HIS A 10 52.36 18.01 -16.74
CA HIS A 10 51.59 16.79 -16.48
C HIS A 10 52.27 15.85 -15.48
N ALA A 11 53.60 15.87 -15.40
CA ALA A 11 54.33 15.10 -14.40
C ALA A 11 54.25 15.70 -12.99
N LEU A 12 54.15 17.04 -12.87
CA LEU A 12 54.05 17.72 -11.57
C LEU A 12 52.63 17.67 -10.96
N THR A 13 51.56 17.55 -11.78
CA THR A 13 50.21 17.26 -11.27
C THR A 13 50.02 15.80 -10.85
N LEU A 14 50.79 14.86 -11.41
CA LEU A 14 50.76 13.46 -10.95
C LEU A 14 51.50 13.26 -9.61
N ALA A 15 52.51 14.08 -9.30
CA ALA A 15 53.29 13.95 -8.07
C ALA A 15 52.63 14.59 -6.83
N PHE A 16 51.68 15.53 -7.00
CA PHE A 16 50.89 16.10 -5.90
C PHE A 16 49.57 15.36 -5.62
N GLY A 17 49.17 14.41 -6.48
CA GLY A 17 47.99 13.57 -6.31
C GLY A 17 48.20 12.29 -5.49
N LEU A 18 49.42 12.02 -5.00
CA LEU A 18 49.80 10.76 -4.36
C LEU A 18 50.10 10.85 -2.86
N LEU A 19 49.84 12.00 -2.21
CA LEU A 19 50.09 12.19 -0.77
C LEU A 19 48.93 12.79 0.06
N ALA A 20 47.71 12.83 -0.50
CA ALA A 20 46.52 13.20 0.26
C ALA A 20 45.29 12.46 -0.27
N ALA A 21 45.28 11.14 -0.10
CA ALA A 21 44.07 10.33 -0.21
C ALA A 21 44.18 9.19 0.80
N ALA A 22 44.08 9.52 2.09
CA ALA A 22 43.51 8.55 3.00
C ALA A 22 42.05 8.35 2.53
N PRO A 23 41.61 7.15 2.20
CA PRO A 23 40.22 6.93 1.84
C PRO A 23 39.41 7.18 3.12
N VAL A 24 38.73 8.32 3.19
CA VAL A 24 37.66 8.52 4.18
C VAL A 24 36.50 7.70 3.64
N LEU A 25 36.48 6.43 4.05
CA LEU A 25 35.48 5.45 3.66
C LEU A 25 34.11 5.84 4.23
N ALA A 26 33.05 5.59 3.45
CA ALA A 26 31.72 5.34 4.00
C ALA A 26 31.82 4.31 5.14
N GLN A 27 30.86 4.26 6.06
CA GLN A 27 30.89 3.30 7.18
C GLN A 27 31.34 1.92 6.67
N GLU A 28 32.48 1.39 7.18
CA GLU A 28 32.98 0.08 6.76
C GLU A 28 31.82 -0.91 6.87
N HIS A 29 31.55 -1.62 5.77
CA HIS A 29 30.42 -2.52 5.67
C HIS A 29 30.56 -3.61 6.72
N ARG A 30 29.89 -3.43 7.87
CA ARG A 30 29.92 -4.40 8.96
C ARG A 30 29.02 -5.56 8.57
N PRO A 31 29.51 -6.81 8.60
CA PRO A 31 28.65 -7.96 8.37
C PRO A 31 27.50 -7.99 9.40
N GLY A 32 26.30 -8.38 8.96
CA GLY A 32 25.06 -8.43 9.75
C GLY A 32 23.95 -7.42 9.40
N GLY A 33 24.02 -6.80 8.22
CA GLY A 33 22.89 -6.09 7.60
C GLY A 33 22.45 -4.80 8.28
N GLU A 34 21.22 -4.38 7.97
CA GLU A 34 20.59 -3.14 8.46
C GLU A 34 20.52 -3.06 10.00
N ALA A 35 20.48 -4.22 10.64
CA ALA A 35 20.41 -4.34 12.09
C ALA A 35 21.67 -3.84 12.81
N ASN A 36 22.81 -3.74 12.10
CA ASN A 36 24.07 -3.21 12.59
C ASN A 36 24.33 -1.73 12.19
N LEU A 37 23.37 -1.06 11.53
CA LEU A 37 23.48 0.36 11.22
C LEU A 37 23.61 1.17 12.51
N VAL A 38 24.62 2.04 12.53
CA VAL A 38 24.88 2.96 13.64
C VAL A 38 24.60 4.37 13.13
N LEU A 39 23.59 5.02 13.70
CA LEU A 39 23.25 6.37 13.27
C LEU A 39 24.31 7.39 13.71
N PRO A 40 24.62 8.40 12.87
CA PRO A 40 25.50 9.50 13.26
C PRO A 40 24.81 10.43 14.27
N ASP A 41 25.60 11.20 15.03
CA ASP A 41 25.06 12.24 15.90
C ASP A 41 24.40 13.35 15.06
N LEU A 42 23.08 13.48 15.20
CA LEU A 42 22.26 14.42 14.46
C LEU A 42 22.57 15.89 14.80
N ASN A 43 23.24 16.17 15.91
CA ASN A 43 23.67 17.53 16.27
C ASN A 43 24.95 17.97 15.56
N SER A 44 25.63 17.08 14.85
CA SER A 44 26.85 17.41 14.10
C SER A 44 26.61 18.33 12.91
N ALA A 45 25.38 18.40 12.38
CA ALA A 45 24.96 19.37 11.38
C ALA A 45 24.01 20.42 11.98
N SER A 46 24.15 21.67 11.51
CA SER A 46 23.30 22.80 11.89
C SER A 46 22.42 23.22 10.71
N PHE A 47 21.13 23.36 10.97
CA PHE A 47 20.08 23.72 10.02
C PHE A 47 19.42 24.99 10.54
N LEU A 48 19.45 26.09 9.78
CA LEU A 48 18.88 27.37 10.22
C LEU A 48 19.39 27.85 11.61
N GLY A 49 20.61 27.46 11.99
CA GLY A 49 21.22 27.79 13.29
C GLY A 49 20.83 26.88 14.45
N VAL A 50 20.09 25.79 14.21
CA VAL A 50 19.76 24.77 15.23
C VAL A 50 20.30 23.40 14.84
N GLY A 51 20.66 22.57 15.84
CA GLY A 51 21.12 21.20 15.59
C GLY A 51 20.01 20.31 15.01
N GLY A 52 20.38 19.33 14.19
CA GLY A 52 19.41 18.43 13.53
C GLY A 52 18.48 17.68 14.49
N HIS A 53 18.98 17.22 15.64
CA HIS A 53 18.15 16.59 16.68
C HIS A 53 17.07 17.55 17.19
N THR A 54 17.46 18.79 17.50
CA THR A 54 16.54 19.82 18.02
C THR A 54 15.48 20.19 16.99
N LEU A 55 15.87 20.29 15.72
CA LEU A 55 14.94 20.57 14.63
C LEU A 55 13.88 19.46 14.50
N LEU A 56 14.30 18.19 14.56
CA LEU A 56 13.41 17.04 14.43
C LEU A 56 12.46 16.83 15.62
N LEU A 57 12.77 17.39 16.81
CA LEU A 57 11.82 17.42 17.92
C LEU A 57 10.52 18.17 17.55
N ALA A 58 10.60 19.19 16.68
CA ALA A 58 9.40 19.85 16.15
C ALA A 58 8.51 18.89 15.33
N GLY A 59 9.11 17.86 14.73
CA GLY A 59 8.40 16.79 14.05
C GLY A 59 7.46 16.00 14.95
N LEU A 60 7.85 15.75 16.21
CA LEU A 60 7.00 15.08 17.20
C LEU A 60 5.72 15.90 17.47
N LEU A 61 5.85 17.22 17.51
CA LEU A 61 4.71 18.12 17.66
C LEU A 61 3.79 18.07 16.44
N VAL A 62 4.33 18.11 15.22
CA VAL A 62 3.53 18.00 13.99
C VAL A 62 2.81 16.64 13.91
N SER A 63 3.49 15.53 14.19
CA SER A 63 2.85 14.21 14.28
C SER A 63 1.77 14.19 15.35
N GLY A 64 2.02 14.76 16.53
CA GLY A 64 1.01 14.91 17.59
C GLY A 64 -0.21 15.70 17.12
N LEU A 65 -0.02 16.80 16.39
CA LEU A 65 -1.10 17.61 15.81
C LEU A 65 -1.87 16.84 14.74
N GLY A 66 -1.20 16.05 13.89
CA GLY A 66 -1.86 15.20 12.89
C GLY A 66 -2.71 14.10 13.52
N LEU A 67 -2.25 13.49 14.63
CA LEU A 67 -3.06 12.56 15.44
C LEU A 67 -4.27 13.26 16.06
N LEU A 68 -4.08 14.44 16.65
CA LEU A 68 -5.16 15.23 17.22
C LEU A 68 -6.18 15.66 16.16
N PHE A 69 -5.74 15.95 14.93
CA PHE A 69 -6.61 16.22 13.80
C PHE A 69 -7.51 15.01 13.50
N GLY A 70 -6.94 13.81 13.37
CA GLY A 70 -7.71 12.59 13.18
C GLY A 70 -8.69 12.31 14.33
N LEU A 71 -8.23 12.44 15.58
CA LEU A 71 -9.08 12.25 16.77
C LEU A 71 -10.19 13.31 16.90
N SER A 72 -9.93 14.55 16.48
CA SER A 72 -10.93 15.61 16.43
C SER A 72 -12.04 15.27 15.45
N ILE A 73 -11.69 14.83 14.23
CA ILE A 73 -12.66 14.40 13.23
C ILE A 73 -13.43 13.17 13.71
N TYR A 74 -12.76 12.20 14.33
CA TYR A 74 -13.42 11.06 14.96
C TYR A 74 -14.54 11.52 15.92
N GLN A 75 -14.25 12.50 16.79
CA GLN A 75 -15.26 13.05 17.71
C GLN A 75 -16.37 13.82 16.97
N GLN A 76 -16.04 14.54 15.90
CA GLN A 76 -17.03 15.21 15.07
C GLN A 76 -17.99 14.21 14.42
N LEU A 77 -17.47 13.15 13.78
CA LEU A 77 -18.25 12.08 13.15
C LEU A 77 -19.16 11.38 14.17
N LYS A 78 -18.61 11.05 15.34
CA LYS A 78 -19.38 10.43 16.43
C LYS A 78 -20.57 11.28 16.88
N ARG A 79 -20.41 12.61 16.92
CA ARG A 79 -21.43 13.57 17.38
C ARG A 79 -22.38 14.04 16.27
N MET A 80 -22.09 13.77 15.00
CA MET A 80 -22.96 14.16 13.89
C MET A 80 -24.32 13.44 13.97
N PRO A 81 -25.42 14.13 13.61
CA PRO A 81 -26.76 13.59 13.72
C PRO A 81 -26.94 12.41 12.76
N VAL A 82 -27.69 11.41 13.21
CA VAL A 82 -28.05 10.23 12.44
C VAL A 82 -29.34 9.65 13.00
N HIS A 83 -30.24 9.19 12.13
CA HIS A 83 -31.45 8.50 12.57
C HIS A 83 -31.12 7.12 13.16
N ARG A 84 -31.89 6.69 14.18
CA ARG A 84 -31.68 5.42 14.90
C ARG A 84 -31.59 4.20 13.98
N SER A 85 -32.41 4.13 12.93
CA SER A 85 -32.44 2.97 12.02
C SER A 85 -31.13 2.80 11.24
N MET A 86 -30.50 3.90 10.80
CA MET A 86 -29.21 3.87 10.11
C MET A 86 -28.06 3.68 11.10
N LEU A 87 -28.17 4.24 12.31
CA LEU A 87 -27.19 4.04 13.37
C LEU A 87 -27.09 2.55 13.76
N GLU A 88 -28.23 1.89 13.96
CA GLU A 88 -28.30 0.46 14.30
C GLU A 88 -27.60 -0.42 13.26
N VAL A 89 -27.78 -0.13 11.97
CA VAL A 89 -27.08 -0.84 10.89
C VAL A 89 -25.56 -0.62 10.97
N SER A 90 -25.12 0.63 11.11
CA SER A 90 -23.68 0.91 11.21
C SER A 90 -23.01 0.31 12.44
N GLU A 91 -23.72 0.24 13.58
CA GLU A 91 -23.22 -0.45 14.76
C GLU A 91 -23.21 -1.97 14.58
N LEU A 92 -24.18 -2.55 13.87
CA LEU A 92 -24.16 -3.97 13.49
C LEU A 92 -22.95 -4.30 12.59
N ILE A 93 -22.68 -3.47 11.58
CA ILE A 93 -21.49 -3.59 10.72
C ILE A 93 -20.23 -3.51 11.59
N TYR A 94 -20.12 -2.50 12.47
CA TYR A 94 -18.97 -2.34 13.36
C TYR A 94 -18.76 -3.54 14.29
N GLU A 95 -19.80 -4.01 14.99
CA GLU A 95 -19.73 -5.19 15.86
C GLU A 95 -19.19 -6.43 15.11
N THR A 96 -19.61 -6.58 13.86
CA THR A 96 -19.19 -7.70 13.01
C THR A 96 -17.74 -7.53 12.53
N CYS A 97 -17.34 -6.31 12.13
CA CYS A 97 -15.95 -5.97 11.84
C CYS A 97 -15.03 -6.21 13.05
N LYS A 98 -15.49 -5.92 14.28
CA LYS A 98 -14.71 -6.18 15.50
C LYS A 98 -14.40 -7.67 15.66
N ALA A 99 -15.38 -8.53 15.44
CA ALA A 99 -15.20 -9.98 15.51
C ALA A 99 -14.16 -10.45 14.46
N TYR A 100 -14.27 -9.95 13.23
CA TYR A 100 -13.29 -10.19 12.18
C TYR A 100 -11.87 -9.74 12.59
N LEU A 101 -11.70 -8.50 13.05
CA LEU A 101 -10.39 -7.96 13.44
C LEU A 101 -9.78 -8.71 14.62
N GLN A 102 -10.58 -9.16 15.59
CA GLN A 102 -10.08 -10.00 16.69
C GLN A 102 -9.56 -11.34 16.18
N GLN A 103 -10.27 -11.96 15.22
CA GLN A 103 -9.84 -13.21 14.61
C GLN A 103 -8.59 -13.01 13.73
N GLN A 104 -8.50 -11.91 12.99
CA GLN A 104 -7.29 -11.54 12.25
C GLN A 104 -6.10 -11.26 13.18
N GLY A 105 -6.31 -10.58 14.30
CA GLY A 105 -5.26 -10.32 15.30
C GLY A 105 -4.66 -11.62 15.86
N ARG A 106 -5.50 -12.62 16.15
CA ARG A 106 -5.01 -13.95 16.55
C ARG A 106 -4.20 -14.63 15.44
N PHE A 107 -4.65 -14.51 14.20
CA PHE A 107 -3.94 -15.06 13.05
C PHE A 107 -2.60 -14.36 12.82
N LEU A 108 -2.55 -13.03 12.92
CA LEU A 108 -1.32 -12.24 12.87
C LEU A 108 -0.32 -12.70 13.93
N MET A 109 -0.76 -12.95 15.18
CA MET A 109 0.11 -13.46 16.23
C MET A 109 0.68 -14.85 15.90
N ILE A 110 -0.07 -15.73 15.23
CA ILE A 110 0.43 -17.03 14.78
C ILE A 110 1.54 -16.84 13.74
N LEU A 111 1.32 -15.98 12.76
CA LEU A 111 2.35 -15.66 11.75
C LEU A 111 3.56 -14.97 12.38
N TRP A 112 3.34 -14.08 13.34
CA TRP A 112 4.41 -13.40 14.07
C TRP A 112 5.23 -14.37 14.91
N LEU A 113 4.61 -15.34 15.59
CA LEU A 113 5.35 -16.37 16.32
C LEU A 113 6.25 -17.19 15.38
N PHE A 114 5.74 -17.49 14.18
CA PHE A 114 6.52 -18.18 13.16
C PHE A 114 7.71 -17.33 12.67
N ILE A 115 7.48 -16.08 12.28
CA ILE A 115 8.55 -15.17 11.83
C ILE A 115 9.51 -14.84 12.98
N GLY A 116 9.00 -14.62 14.18
CA GLY A 116 9.77 -14.33 15.39
C GLY A 116 10.71 -15.48 15.76
N ALA A 117 10.30 -16.74 15.57
CA ALA A 117 11.20 -17.89 15.74
C ALA A 117 12.38 -17.86 14.74
N ILE A 118 12.13 -17.41 13.51
CA ILE A 118 13.14 -17.31 12.46
C ILE A 118 14.08 -16.12 12.73
N VAL A 119 13.53 -14.97 13.11
CA VAL A 119 14.29 -13.79 13.57
C VAL A 119 15.18 -14.17 14.76
N LEU A 120 14.64 -14.91 15.74
CA LEU A 120 15.40 -15.39 16.91
C LEU A 120 16.54 -16.32 16.50
N LEU A 121 16.29 -17.27 15.60
CA LEU A 121 17.30 -18.20 15.12
C LEU A 121 18.39 -17.47 14.33
N TYR A 122 17.99 -16.60 13.40
CA TYR A 122 18.89 -15.85 12.55
C TYR A 122 19.72 -14.87 13.39
N PHE A 123 19.09 -13.85 13.97
CA PHE A 123 19.83 -12.81 14.70
C PHE A 123 20.46 -13.34 15.97
N GLY A 124 19.90 -14.36 16.62
CA GLY A 124 20.46 -14.92 17.84
C GLY A 124 21.64 -15.88 17.65
N ARG A 125 21.81 -16.49 16.47
CA ARG A 125 22.86 -17.51 16.27
C ARG A 125 23.64 -17.43 14.97
N LEU A 126 23.05 -16.91 13.89
CA LEU A 126 23.59 -17.03 12.54
C LEU A 126 24.02 -15.68 11.96
N ALA A 127 23.44 -14.57 12.43
CA ALA A 127 23.83 -13.24 12.03
C ALA A 127 25.30 -13.01 12.41
N HIS A 128 26.10 -12.68 11.41
CA HIS A 128 27.49 -12.33 11.62
C HIS A 128 27.58 -10.93 12.22
N THR A 129 28.45 -10.73 13.20
CA THR A 129 28.73 -9.43 13.81
C THR A 129 30.21 -9.35 14.15
N ILE A 130 30.71 -8.14 14.36
CA ILE A 130 32.08 -7.92 14.81
C ILE A 130 32.01 -7.50 16.27
N ASP A 131 32.74 -8.21 17.13
CA ASP A 131 32.85 -7.84 18.53
C ASP A 131 33.51 -6.46 18.65
N PRO A 132 32.81 -5.46 19.22
CA PRO A 132 33.33 -4.10 19.31
C PRO A 132 34.54 -3.97 20.25
N THR A 133 34.79 -4.94 21.13
CA THR A 133 35.90 -4.94 22.08
C THR A 133 37.12 -5.71 21.57
N THR A 134 36.91 -6.81 20.85
CA THR A 134 38.00 -7.68 20.37
C THR A 134 38.27 -7.55 18.88
N GLY A 135 37.36 -6.95 18.10
CA GLY A 135 37.43 -6.87 16.65
C GLY A 135 37.27 -8.23 15.95
N ALA A 136 36.91 -9.28 16.70
CA ALA A 136 36.77 -10.63 16.17
C ALA A 136 35.39 -10.85 15.55
N ASP A 137 35.33 -11.72 14.55
CA ASP A 137 34.07 -12.20 13.99
C ASP A 137 33.32 -13.06 15.02
N VAL A 138 32.08 -12.67 15.31
CA VAL A 138 31.19 -13.37 16.24
C VAL A 138 29.88 -13.69 15.53
N TYR A 139 29.33 -14.86 15.80
CA TYR A 139 28.03 -15.28 15.29
C TYR A 139 26.96 -15.14 16.37
N GLY A 140 25.86 -14.50 16.01
CA GLY A 140 24.75 -14.18 16.90
C GLY A 140 24.92 -12.80 17.55
N PHE A 141 23.84 -12.05 17.55
CA PHE A 141 23.74 -10.78 18.24
C PHE A 141 23.54 -10.99 19.75
N PRO A 142 23.94 -9.99 20.58
CA PRO A 142 23.60 -9.99 21.98
C PRO A 142 22.09 -10.22 22.20
N PRO A 143 21.69 -11.02 23.20
CA PRO A 143 20.28 -11.34 23.44
C PRO A 143 19.37 -10.09 23.53
N LEU A 144 19.89 -8.99 24.07
CA LEU A 144 19.19 -7.71 24.14
C LEU A 144 18.89 -7.12 22.75
N LYS A 145 19.83 -7.17 21.80
CA LYS A 145 19.60 -6.69 20.42
C LYS A 145 18.51 -7.51 19.73
N VAL A 146 18.54 -8.83 19.88
CA VAL A 146 17.51 -9.72 19.31
C VAL A 146 16.14 -9.45 19.94
N ALA A 147 16.10 -9.23 21.26
CA ALA A 147 14.87 -8.87 21.96
C ALA A 147 14.32 -7.51 21.48
N VAL A 148 15.20 -6.54 21.17
CA VAL A 148 14.82 -5.25 20.59
C VAL A 148 14.20 -5.42 19.20
N ILE A 149 14.82 -6.22 18.31
CA ILE A 149 14.26 -6.51 16.97
C ILE A 149 12.86 -7.13 17.10
N LEU A 150 12.70 -8.14 17.97
CA LEU A 150 11.41 -8.79 18.22
C LEU A 150 10.37 -7.80 18.80
N MET A 151 10.77 -6.97 19.76
CA MET A 151 9.90 -5.95 20.35
C MET A 151 9.42 -4.96 19.30
N PHE A 152 10.32 -4.40 18.49
CA PHE A 152 9.95 -3.43 17.47
C PHE A 152 9.16 -4.05 16.32
N SER A 153 9.31 -5.35 16.04
CA SER A 153 8.40 -6.06 15.13
C SER A 153 6.98 -6.17 15.65
N LEU A 154 6.78 -6.31 16.95
CA LEU A 154 5.44 -6.21 17.55
C LEU A 154 4.91 -4.79 17.48
N VAL A 155 5.76 -3.78 17.68
CA VAL A 155 5.36 -2.36 17.56
C VAL A 155 4.93 -2.04 16.13
N GLY A 156 5.68 -2.44 15.11
CA GLY A 156 5.32 -2.25 13.69
C GLY A 156 4.00 -2.95 13.34
N MET A 157 3.85 -4.21 13.73
CA MET A 157 2.61 -4.96 13.52
C MET A 157 1.41 -4.33 14.26
N ALA A 158 1.63 -3.87 15.49
CA ALA A 158 0.61 -3.18 16.28
C ALA A 158 0.23 -1.82 15.69
N GLY A 159 1.16 -1.13 15.02
CA GLY A 159 0.89 0.08 14.24
C GLY A 159 -0.11 -0.18 13.13
N SER A 160 0.19 -1.11 12.22
CA SER A 160 -0.72 -1.48 11.12
C SER A 160 -2.09 -1.95 11.64
N TYR A 161 -2.09 -2.79 12.69
CA TYR A 161 -3.33 -3.29 13.30
C TYR A 161 -4.13 -2.18 14.01
N GLY A 162 -3.46 -1.25 14.70
CA GLY A 162 -4.10 -0.14 15.40
C GLY A 162 -4.75 0.86 14.46
N VAL A 163 -4.07 1.21 13.37
CA VAL A 163 -4.63 2.08 12.31
C VAL A 163 -5.84 1.39 11.65
N ALA A 164 -5.80 0.09 11.43
CA ALA A 164 -6.94 -0.67 10.92
C ALA A 164 -8.19 -0.55 11.83
N TRP A 165 -8.02 -0.70 13.15
CA TRP A 165 -9.11 -0.49 14.12
C TRP A 165 -9.69 0.93 14.09
N PHE A 166 -8.80 1.93 13.99
CA PHE A 166 -9.20 3.32 13.88
C PHE A 166 -9.99 3.57 12.58
N GLY A 167 -9.49 3.09 11.45
CA GLY A 167 -10.11 3.22 10.13
C GLY A 167 -11.52 2.66 10.07
N ILE A 168 -11.73 1.41 10.51
CA ILE A 168 -13.07 0.81 10.53
C ILE A 168 -14.05 1.65 11.36
N ARG A 169 -13.63 2.14 12.54
CA ARG A 169 -14.55 2.89 13.39
C ARG A 169 -14.88 4.27 12.80
N VAL A 170 -13.91 4.92 12.17
CA VAL A 170 -14.14 6.18 11.47
C VAL A 170 -15.09 5.98 10.29
N ASN A 171 -14.88 4.93 9.49
CA ASN A 171 -15.74 4.61 8.34
C ASN A 171 -17.17 4.24 8.75
N THR A 172 -17.34 3.40 9.78
CA THR A 172 -18.67 3.02 10.29
C THR A 172 -19.42 4.17 10.97
N PHE A 173 -18.73 5.21 11.43
CA PHE A 173 -19.43 6.46 11.73
C PHE A 173 -19.81 7.17 10.44
N ALA A 174 -18.85 7.42 9.55
CA ALA A 174 -19.06 8.20 8.35
C ALA A 174 -20.16 7.64 7.43
N ASN A 175 -20.26 6.33 7.25
CA ASN A 175 -21.22 5.70 6.33
C ASN A 175 -22.68 6.05 6.68
N SER A 176 -23.09 5.86 7.95
CA SER A 176 -24.45 6.14 8.41
C SER A 176 -24.77 7.64 8.46
N ARG A 177 -23.77 8.49 8.74
CA ARG A 177 -23.96 9.95 8.69
C ARG A 177 -24.07 10.45 7.25
N THR A 178 -23.36 9.82 6.31
CA THR A 178 -23.47 10.11 4.87
C THR A 178 -24.85 9.69 4.36
N ALA A 179 -25.28 8.46 4.68
CA ALA A 179 -26.61 7.95 4.34
C ALA A 179 -27.74 8.85 4.88
N PHE A 180 -27.61 9.31 6.12
CA PHE A 180 -28.61 10.20 6.74
C PHE A 180 -28.58 11.61 6.14
N ALA A 181 -27.39 12.18 5.91
CA ALA A 181 -27.25 13.50 5.31
C ALA A 181 -27.78 13.57 3.88
N ALA A 182 -27.73 12.47 3.13
CA ALA A 182 -28.30 12.38 1.79
C ALA A 182 -29.80 12.68 1.76
N LEU A 183 -30.53 12.39 2.85
CA LEU A 183 -31.96 12.68 2.97
C LEU A 183 -32.27 14.18 2.96
N GLU A 184 -31.29 15.07 3.18
CA GLU A 184 -31.50 16.52 3.03
C GLU A 184 -31.72 16.95 1.57
N GLY A 185 -31.47 16.08 0.59
CA GLY A 185 -31.55 16.42 -0.83
C GLY A 185 -30.41 17.35 -1.27
N LYS A 186 -29.23 17.21 -0.67
CA LYS A 186 -28.03 18.00 -1.01
C LYS A 186 -26.83 17.09 -1.28
N PRO A 187 -26.10 17.30 -2.38
CA PRO A 187 -24.96 16.45 -2.72
C PRO A 187 -23.69 16.77 -1.89
N PHE A 188 -23.49 18.02 -1.47
CA PHE A 188 -22.24 18.41 -0.79
C PHE A 188 -21.97 17.64 0.51
N PRO A 189 -22.93 17.44 1.44
CA PRO A 189 -22.71 16.60 2.62
C PRO A 189 -22.33 15.15 2.28
N CYS A 190 -22.89 14.60 1.20
CA CYS A 190 -22.58 13.25 0.72
C CYS A 190 -21.11 13.13 0.29
N TYR A 191 -20.52 14.21 -0.22
CA TYR A 191 -19.08 14.31 -0.51
C TYR A 191 -18.22 14.58 0.74
N ALA A 192 -18.62 15.58 1.53
CA ALA A 192 -17.77 16.14 2.57
C ALA A 192 -17.56 15.18 3.75
N ILE A 193 -18.55 14.36 4.09
CA ILE A 193 -18.47 13.43 5.23
C ILE A 193 -17.48 12.28 4.93
N PRO A 194 -17.58 11.55 3.78
CA PRO A 194 -16.60 10.54 3.43
C PRO A 194 -15.18 11.08 3.27
N LEU A 195 -15.00 12.24 2.62
CA LEU A 195 -13.67 12.83 2.49
C LEU A 195 -13.08 13.22 3.85
N LYS A 196 -13.89 13.80 4.74
CA LYS A 196 -13.47 14.11 6.11
C LYS A 196 -13.02 12.84 6.85
N ALA A 197 -13.75 11.73 6.69
CA ALA A 197 -13.39 10.44 7.26
C ALA A 197 -12.05 9.92 6.71
N GLY A 198 -11.88 9.94 5.38
CA GLY A 198 -10.63 9.55 4.74
C GLY A 198 -9.43 10.39 5.20
N MET A 199 -9.58 11.72 5.28
CA MET A 199 -8.52 12.61 5.78
C MET A 199 -8.16 12.34 7.25
N SER A 200 -9.15 11.99 8.08
CA SER A 200 -8.90 11.57 9.46
C SER A 200 -8.02 10.32 9.51
N ILE A 201 -8.30 9.33 8.67
CA ILE A 201 -7.54 8.07 8.60
C ILE A 201 -6.12 8.35 8.10
N GLY A 202 -5.99 9.04 6.95
CA GLY A 202 -4.70 9.35 6.35
C GLY A 202 -3.78 10.17 7.26
N MET A 203 -4.32 11.21 7.92
CA MET A 203 -3.54 12.02 8.85
C MET A 203 -3.13 11.24 10.09
N ALA A 204 -4.02 10.43 10.66
CA ALA A 204 -3.69 9.62 11.83
C ALA A 204 -2.62 8.57 11.49
N LEU A 205 -2.81 7.83 10.40
CA LEU A 205 -1.89 6.78 9.92
C LEU A 205 -0.47 7.32 9.76
N ILE A 206 -0.29 8.35 8.93
CA ILE A 206 1.03 8.90 8.62
C ILE A 206 1.66 9.52 9.86
N SER A 207 0.86 10.11 10.74
CA SER A 207 1.36 10.68 11.98
C SER A 207 1.79 9.63 13.01
N VAL A 208 1.08 8.50 13.14
CA VAL A 208 1.51 7.38 13.99
C VAL A 208 2.83 6.83 13.48
N GLU A 209 2.92 6.57 12.18
CA GLU A 209 4.13 6.05 11.55
C GLU A 209 5.32 6.99 11.78
N LEU A 210 5.14 8.29 11.47
CA LEU A 210 6.21 9.28 11.56
C LEU A 210 6.64 9.49 13.01
N LEU A 211 5.68 9.47 13.94
CA LEU A 211 5.95 9.52 15.38
C LEU A 211 6.84 8.35 15.82
N LEU A 212 6.53 7.12 15.38
CA LEU A 212 7.29 5.93 15.77
C LEU A 212 8.71 5.96 15.20
N MET A 213 8.89 6.32 13.93
CA MET A 213 10.23 6.47 13.36
C MET A 213 11.03 7.60 14.01
N LEU A 214 10.41 8.75 14.30
CA LEU A 214 11.08 9.85 15.02
C LEU A 214 11.47 9.43 16.43
N ILE A 215 10.65 8.62 17.11
CA ILE A 215 11.00 8.07 18.43
C ILE A 215 12.25 7.19 18.33
N ILE A 216 12.31 6.31 17.32
CA ILE A 216 13.49 5.48 17.05
C ILE A 216 14.71 6.37 16.78
N LEU A 217 14.56 7.36 15.91
CA LEU A 217 15.66 8.23 15.47
C LEU A 217 16.21 9.13 16.59
N LEU A 218 15.35 9.65 17.47
CA LEU A 218 15.71 10.71 18.43
C LEU A 218 16.01 10.22 19.85
N PHE A 219 15.45 9.07 20.25
CA PHE A 219 15.53 8.60 21.64
C PHE A 219 16.16 7.22 21.79
N VAL A 220 16.19 6.39 20.75
CA VAL A 220 16.88 5.10 20.81
C VAL A 220 18.38 5.34 20.63
N PRO A 221 19.25 4.71 21.45
CA PRO A 221 20.69 4.78 21.27
C PRO A 221 21.10 4.37 19.84
N ALA A 222 22.09 5.08 19.30
CA ALA A 222 22.49 4.98 17.89
C ALA A 222 22.87 3.55 17.45
N ASP A 223 23.39 2.73 18.36
CA ASP A 223 23.83 1.35 18.14
C ASP A 223 22.68 0.31 18.13
N TYR A 224 21.48 0.73 18.57
CA TYR A 224 20.25 -0.07 18.51
C TYR A 224 19.27 0.42 17.45
N ALA A 225 19.42 1.65 16.93
CA ALA A 225 18.47 2.24 15.99
C ALA A 225 18.28 1.40 14.72
N GLY A 226 19.36 0.88 14.12
CA GLY A 226 19.26 -0.05 12.97
C GLY A 226 18.44 -1.31 13.29
N SER A 227 18.67 -1.91 14.45
CA SER A 227 17.90 -3.07 14.96
C SER A 227 16.42 -2.74 15.18
N CYS A 228 16.09 -1.53 15.61
CA CYS A 228 14.71 -1.08 15.76
C CYS A 228 14.02 -0.90 14.39
N PHE A 229 14.68 -0.26 13.43
CA PHE A 229 14.11 -0.03 12.09
C PHE A 229 13.82 -1.33 11.36
N ILE A 230 14.76 -2.29 11.37
CA ILE A 230 14.52 -3.59 10.73
C ILE A 230 13.40 -4.37 11.43
N GLY A 231 13.39 -4.38 12.77
CA GLY A 231 12.32 -5.02 13.54
C GLY A 231 10.97 -4.43 13.18
N PHE A 232 10.87 -3.10 13.20
CA PHE A 232 9.69 -2.33 12.84
C PHE A 232 9.21 -2.66 11.42
N ALA A 233 10.11 -2.61 10.43
CA ALA A 233 9.83 -2.87 9.03
C ALA A 233 9.34 -4.31 8.77
N ILE A 234 9.92 -5.32 9.45
CA ILE A 234 9.44 -6.71 9.40
C ILE A 234 8.01 -6.80 9.94
N GLY A 235 7.74 -6.14 11.06
CA GLY A 235 6.44 -6.16 11.73
C GLY A 235 5.32 -5.54 10.92
N GLU A 236 5.55 -4.33 10.40
CA GLU A 236 4.56 -3.62 9.58
C GLU A 236 4.31 -4.34 8.24
N SER A 237 5.36 -4.88 7.61
CA SER A 237 5.26 -5.68 6.38
C SER A 237 4.41 -6.93 6.58
N LEU A 238 4.62 -7.66 7.68
CA LEU A 238 3.83 -8.83 8.02
C LEU A 238 2.35 -8.46 8.26
N GLY A 239 2.11 -7.39 9.01
CA GLY A 239 0.78 -6.86 9.27
C GLY A 239 0.04 -6.48 8.00
N ALA A 240 0.68 -5.68 7.14
CA ALA A 240 0.12 -5.20 5.88
C ALA A 240 -0.18 -6.35 4.91
N ALA A 241 0.77 -7.26 4.69
CA ALA A 241 0.56 -8.41 3.80
C ALA A 241 -0.63 -9.27 4.23
N ALA A 242 -0.71 -9.61 5.51
CA ALA A 242 -1.79 -10.45 6.02
C ALA A 242 -3.14 -9.74 6.01
N LEU A 243 -3.21 -8.48 6.46
CA LEU A 243 -4.46 -7.72 6.48
C LEU A 243 -4.97 -7.42 5.05
N ARG A 244 -4.07 -7.10 4.11
CA ARG A 244 -4.44 -6.81 2.71
C ARG A 244 -4.92 -8.06 1.97
N ILE A 245 -4.18 -9.17 2.05
CA ILE A 245 -4.54 -10.42 1.36
C ILE A 245 -5.80 -11.03 1.98
N ALA A 246 -5.83 -11.20 3.31
CA ALA A 246 -6.99 -11.82 3.96
C ALA A 246 -8.22 -10.91 3.91
N GLY A 247 -8.04 -9.59 4.01
CA GLY A 247 -9.09 -8.59 3.82
C GLY A 247 -9.66 -8.67 2.41
N GLY A 248 -8.82 -8.61 1.38
CA GLY A 248 -9.20 -8.72 -0.02
C GLY A 248 -9.97 -10.00 -0.36
N ILE A 249 -9.47 -11.15 0.08
CA ILE A 249 -10.17 -12.43 -0.11
C ILE A 249 -11.52 -12.42 0.62
N PHE A 250 -11.58 -11.88 1.84
CA PHE A 250 -12.82 -11.80 2.60
C PHE A 250 -13.88 -10.95 1.88
N THR A 251 -13.54 -9.71 1.48
CA THR A 251 -14.50 -8.78 0.85
C THR A 251 -15.04 -9.39 -0.42
N LYS A 252 -14.19 -9.90 -1.31
CA LYS A 252 -14.67 -10.40 -2.61
C LYS A 252 -15.41 -11.74 -2.52
N ILE A 253 -15.24 -12.51 -1.44
CA ILE A 253 -16.13 -13.66 -1.18
C ILE A 253 -17.54 -13.16 -0.83
N ALA A 254 -17.63 -12.12 0.01
CA ALA A 254 -18.89 -11.55 0.46
C ALA A 254 -19.63 -10.85 -0.68
N ASP A 255 -18.92 -9.99 -1.41
CA ASP A 255 -19.38 -9.20 -2.56
C ASP A 255 -19.97 -10.10 -3.65
N ILE A 256 -19.17 -10.98 -4.26
CA ILE A 256 -19.67 -11.95 -5.27
C ILE A 256 -20.81 -12.83 -4.70
N GLY A 257 -20.73 -13.20 -3.43
CA GLY A 257 -21.77 -13.94 -2.73
C GLY A 257 -23.10 -13.21 -2.69
N SER A 258 -23.06 -11.91 -2.41
CA SER A 258 -24.19 -11.00 -2.32
C SER A 258 -24.71 -10.62 -3.72
N ASP A 259 -23.82 -10.19 -4.61
CA ASP A 259 -24.12 -9.61 -5.92
C ASP A 259 -24.70 -10.60 -6.92
N LEU A 260 -24.28 -11.86 -6.87
CA LEU A 260 -24.88 -12.89 -7.72
C LEU A 260 -26.38 -13.11 -7.39
N MET A 261 -26.87 -12.67 -6.23
CA MET A 261 -28.29 -12.74 -5.91
C MET A 261 -29.12 -11.75 -6.75
N LYS A 262 -28.53 -10.65 -7.23
CA LYS A 262 -29.15 -9.71 -8.17
C LYS A 262 -29.60 -10.44 -9.44
N ILE A 263 -28.76 -11.31 -9.97
CA ILE A 263 -29.04 -12.07 -11.19
C ILE A 263 -29.99 -13.24 -10.89
N VAL A 264 -29.73 -13.99 -9.81
CA VAL A 264 -30.47 -15.22 -9.49
C VAL A 264 -31.91 -14.94 -9.08
N PHE A 265 -32.12 -13.91 -8.25
CA PHE A 265 -33.42 -13.61 -7.65
C PHE A 265 -34.04 -12.29 -8.14
N LYS A 266 -33.35 -11.51 -8.98
CA LYS A 266 -33.83 -10.22 -9.50
C LYS A 266 -34.25 -9.25 -8.39
N ILE A 267 -33.45 -9.23 -7.34
CA ILE A 267 -33.57 -8.28 -6.21
C ILE A 267 -32.66 -7.06 -6.43
N LYS A 268 -32.87 -6.02 -5.62
CA LYS A 268 -32.02 -4.83 -5.63
C LYS A 268 -30.62 -5.14 -5.07
N GLU A 269 -29.65 -4.31 -5.41
CA GLU A 269 -28.38 -4.20 -4.68
C GLU A 269 -28.65 -3.88 -3.22
N ASP A 270 -27.93 -4.53 -2.31
CA ASP A 270 -28.05 -4.37 -0.85
C ASP A 270 -29.43 -4.62 -0.24
N ASP A 271 -30.25 -5.46 -0.89
CA ASP A 271 -31.56 -5.83 -0.37
C ASP A 271 -31.47 -6.38 1.07
N ALA A 272 -32.21 -5.78 2.00
CA ALA A 272 -32.15 -6.13 3.42
C ALA A 272 -32.48 -7.59 3.72
N ARG A 273 -33.12 -8.32 2.80
CA ARG A 273 -33.45 -9.76 2.93
C ARG A 273 -32.29 -10.67 2.55
N ASN A 274 -31.26 -10.15 1.90
CA ASN A 274 -30.07 -10.91 1.53
C ASN A 274 -29.10 -10.98 2.73
N PRO A 275 -28.84 -12.18 3.31
CA PRO A 275 -27.92 -12.33 4.43
C PRO A 275 -26.45 -12.04 4.07
N GLY A 276 -26.12 -11.90 2.78
CA GLY A 276 -24.78 -11.56 2.29
C GLY A 276 -24.39 -10.09 2.52
N VAL A 277 -25.35 -9.17 2.54
CA VAL A 277 -25.08 -7.72 2.49
C VAL A 277 -24.31 -7.22 3.72
N ILE A 278 -24.60 -7.73 4.92
CA ILE A 278 -23.81 -7.38 6.11
C ILE A 278 -22.36 -7.87 5.98
N ALA A 279 -22.15 -9.04 5.39
CA ALA A 279 -20.81 -9.56 5.17
C ALA A 279 -20.06 -8.72 4.13
N ASP A 280 -20.78 -8.21 3.14
CA ASP A 280 -20.27 -7.32 2.10
C ASP A 280 -19.77 -6.00 2.71
N CYS A 281 -20.63 -5.31 3.47
CA CYS A 281 -20.24 -4.09 4.17
C CYS A 281 -19.05 -4.31 5.14
N VAL A 282 -19.02 -5.45 5.82
CA VAL A 282 -17.87 -5.83 6.67
C VAL A 282 -16.63 -6.03 5.81
N GLY A 283 -16.79 -6.56 4.61
CA GLY A 283 -15.78 -6.70 3.58
C GLY A 283 -15.17 -5.37 3.18
N ASP A 284 -15.97 -4.36 2.84
CA ASP A 284 -15.43 -3.06 2.40
C ASP A 284 -14.62 -2.40 3.51
N ASN A 285 -15.03 -2.59 4.77
CA ASN A 285 -14.23 -2.16 5.90
C ASN A 285 -12.96 -3.02 6.08
N ALA A 286 -13.04 -4.34 5.95
CA ALA A 286 -11.95 -5.27 6.21
C ALA A 286 -10.89 -5.33 5.10
N GLY A 287 -11.29 -5.19 3.84
CA GLY A 287 -10.44 -5.26 2.66
C GLY A 287 -10.11 -3.88 2.11
N ASP A 288 -11.14 -3.08 1.86
CA ASP A 288 -11.02 -1.84 1.10
C ASP A 288 -10.71 -0.61 1.96
N SER A 289 -10.88 -0.69 3.28
CA SER A 289 -10.47 0.35 4.24
C SER A 289 -9.24 -0.05 5.05
N VAL A 290 -9.29 -1.21 5.72
CA VAL A 290 -8.17 -1.73 6.50
C VAL A 290 -6.97 -2.06 5.63
N GLY A 291 -7.21 -2.62 4.44
CA GLY A 291 -6.16 -2.98 3.50
C GLY A 291 -5.29 -1.79 3.12
N PRO A 292 -5.84 -0.71 2.50
CA PRO A 292 -5.03 0.45 2.14
C PRO A 292 -4.43 1.16 3.34
N SER A 293 -5.10 1.15 4.50
CA SER A 293 -4.56 1.74 5.72
C SER A 293 -3.32 1.00 6.21
N ALA A 294 -3.35 -0.33 6.25
CA ALA A 294 -2.19 -1.12 6.67
C ALA A 294 -1.06 -1.08 5.63
N ASP A 295 -1.42 -1.14 4.33
CA ASP A 295 -0.49 -1.03 3.20
C ASP A 295 0.17 0.36 3.15
N GLY A 296 -0.60 1.43 3.34
CA GLY A 296 -0.10 2.80 3.39
C GLY A 296 0.86 3.04 4.56
N PHE A 297 0.56 2.47 5.74
CA PHE A 297 1.44 2.53 6.91
C PHE A 297 2.80 1.89 6.61
N GLU A 298 2.77 0.66 6.11
CA GLU A 298 3.95 -0.10 5.71
C GLU A 298 4.73 0.58 4.59
N THR A 299 4.04 1.12 3.58
CA THR A 299 4.70 1.78 2.45
C THR A 299 5.54 2.95 2.93
N TYR A 300 5.01 3.72 3.88
CA TYR A 300 5.68 4.90 4.40
C TYR A 300 6.87 4.55 5.28
N GLY A 301 6.72 3.54 6.13
CA GLY A 301 7.78 2.97 6.97
C GLY A 301 8.92 2.38 6.15
N VAL A 302 8.62 1.36 5.35
CA VAL A 302 9.61 0.61 4.56
C VAL A 302 10.36 1.50 3.57
N THR A 303 9.69 2.45 2.91
CA THR A 303 10.38 3.42 2.03
C THR A 303 11.33 4.32 2.82
N GLY A 304 10.98 4.66 4.07
CA GLY A 304 11.83 5.44 4.96
C GLY A 304 13.06 4.66 5.39
N VAL A 305 12.85 3.44 5.86
CA VAL A 305 13.93 2.52 6.25
C VAL A 305 14.87 2.26 5.06
N ALA A 306 14.34 2.04 3.86
CA ALA A 306 15.14 1.86 2.65
C ALA A 306 16.08 3.05 2.37
N LEU A 307 15.58 4.28 2.49
CA LEU A 307 16.38 5.48 2.30
C LEU A 307 17.38 5.71 3.42
N ILE A 308 17.02 5.42 4.67
CA ILE A 308 17.95 5.48 5.82
C ILE A 308 19.09 4.51 5.58
N THR A 309 18.79 3.24 5.26
CA THR A 309 19.79 2.23 4.92
C THR A 309 20.68 2.70 3.77
N PHE A 310 20.07 3.20 2.68
CA PHE A 310 20.83 3.68 1.54
C PHE A 310 21.78 4.81 1.93
N ILE A 311 21.31 5.83 2.65
CA ILE A 311 22.13 6.97 3.08
C ILE A 311 23.31 6.47 3.92
N MET A 312 23.07 5.57 4.87
CA MET A 312 24.12 5.06 5.75
C MET A 312 25.17 4.21 5.03
N LEU A 313 24.77 3.43 4.01
CA LEU A 313 25.66 2.52 3.30
C LEU A 313 26.35 3.14 2.09
N ALA A 314 25.70 4.08 1.41
CA ALA A 314 26.15 4.59 0.12
C ALA A 314 26.79 5.98 0.17
N VAL A 315 26.45 6.81 1.18
CA VAL A 315 27.00 8.16 1.32
C VAL A 315 28.31 8.10 2.11
N ARG A 316 29.36 8.73 1.56
CA ARG A 316 30.73 8.64 2.09
C ARG A 316 30.97 9.51 3.32
N GLU A 317 30.46 10.73 3.30
CA GLU A 317 30.74 11.73 4.33
C GLU A 317 29.69 11.72 5.46
N PRO A 318 30.09 11.54 6.74
CA PRO A 318 29.15 11.50 7.86
C PRO A 318 28.31 12.78 8.02
N LEU A 319 28.87 13.95 7.70
CA LEU A 319 28.13 15.21 7.76
C LEU A 319 26.98 15.21 6.73
N VAL A 320 27.26 14.74 5.51
CA VAL A 320 26.27 14.63 4.43
C VAL A 320 25.19 13.58 4.78
N GLN A 321 25.57 12.48 5.45
CA GLN A 321 24.60 11.52 5.98
C GLN A 321 23.59 12.20 6.91
N VAL A 322 24.06 13.00 7.88
CA VAL A 322 23.18 13.73 8.80
C VAL A 322 22.32 14.75 8.07
N GLN A 323 22.90 15.51 7.12
CA GLN A 323 22.15 16.44 6.28
C GLN A 323 20.99 15.77 5.55
N LEU A 324 21.24 14.64 4.90
CA LEU A 324 20.22 13.91 4.15
C LEU A 324 19.19 13.24 5.08
N LEU A 325 19.61 12.64 6.20
CA LEU A 325 18.70 12.02 7.18
C LEU A 325 17.73 13.05 7.77
N VAL A 326 18.24 14.18 8.27
CA VAL A 326 17.39 15.25 8.82
C VAL A 326 16.47 15.80 7.74
N TRP A 327 16.98 15.99 6.52
CA TRP A 327 16.21 16.49 5.38
C TRP A 327 15.04 15.57 5.00
N ILE A 328 15.24 14.26 4.85
CA ILE A 328 14.13 13.35 4.47
C ILE A 328 13.05 13.29 5.55
N PHE A 329 13.41 13.35 6.84
CA PHE A 329 12.43 13.38 7.93
C PHE A 329 11.70 14.73 7.98
N MET A 330 12.40 15.85 7.77
CA MET A 330 11.76 17.15 7.67
C MET A 330 10.82 17.25 6.46
N MET A 331 11.16 16.64 5.32
CA MET A 331 10.25 16.56 4.18
C MET A 331 8.96 15.83 4.52
N ARG A 332 9.05 14.70 5.22
CA ARG A 332 7.88 13.96 5.72
C ARG A 332 6.97 14.82 6.60
N ILE A 333 7.57 15.57 7.53
CA ILE A 333 6.87 16.51 8.42
C ILE A 333 6.15 17.60 7.60
N VAL A 334 6.85 18.20 6.63
CA VAL A 334 6.30 19.25 5.75
C VAL A 334 5.15 18.72 4.90
N MET A 335 5.22 17.48 4.42
CA MET A 335 4.18 16.85 3.60
C MET A 335 2.88 16.57 4.37
N VAL A 336 2.97 16.27 5.67
CA VAL A 336 1.80 16.19 6.56
C VAL A 336 1.10 17.55 6.68
N VAL A 337 1.87 18.62 6.85
CA VAL A 337 1.34 19.99 6.89
C VAL A 337 0.72 20.37 5.52
N ALA A 338 1.41 20.07 4.42
CA ALA A 338 0.94 20.32 3.06
C ALA A 338 -0.42 19.66 2.80
N SER A 339 -0.60 18.42 3.25
CA SER A 339 -1.85 17.67 3.12
C SER A 339 -2.99 18.31 3.92
N GLY A 340 -2.74 18.70 5.17
CA GLY A 340 -3.73 19.37 6.01
C GLY A 340 -4.17 20.73 5.44
N LEU A 341 -3.21 21.55 5.00
CA LEU A 341 -3.49 22.84 4.36
C LEU A 341 -4.31 22.67 3.07
N SER A 342 -3.91 21.72 2.23
CA SER A 342 -4.58 21.45 0.95
C SER A 342 -6.01 20.96 1.14
N TYR A 343 -6.26 20.14 2.17
CA TYR A 343 -7.62 19.72 2.54
C TYR A 343 -8.51 20.92 2.89
N PHE A 344 -8.05 21.83 3.76
CA PHE A 344 -8.85 23.00 4.15
C PHE A 344 -9.11 23.95 2.98
N ILE A 345 -8.12 24.16 2.10
CA ILE A 345 -8.28 24.97 0.89
C ILE A 345 -9.33 24.32 -0.03
N ASN A 346 -9.19 23.02 -0.30
CA ASN A 346 -10.10 22.29 -1.17
C ASN A 346 -11.53 22.25 -0.63
N GLU A 347 -11.69 21.97 0.67
CA GLU A 347 -13.00 21.95 1.33
C GLU A 347 -13.66 23.34 1.29
N GLY A 348 -12.88 24.41 1.49
CA GLY A 348 -13.36 25.79 1.35
C GLY A 348 -13.87 26.10 -0.06
N MET A 349 -13.12 25.70 -1.09
CA MET A 349 -13.50 25.85 -2.50
C MET A 349 -14.73 25.01 -2.87
N ALA A 350 -14.76 23.74 -2.45
CA ALA A 350 -15.87 22.82 -2.69
C ALA A 350 -17.15 23.33 -2.02
N LYS A 351 -17.07 23.80 -0.77
CA LYS A 351 -18.21 24.36 -0.04
C LYS A 351 -18.72 25.64 -0.69
N ALA A 352 -17.82 26.52 -1.15
CA ALA A 352 -18.20 27.75 -1.84
C ALA A 352 -18.95 27.47 -3.16
N ARG A 353 -18.56 26.41 -3.88
CA ARG A 353 -19.17 26.04 -5.17
C ARG A 353 -20.44 25.19 -5.03
N TYR A 354 -20.42 24.20 -4.14
CA TYR A 354 -21.43 23.14 -4.09
C TYR A 354 -22.32 23.16 -2.84
N GLY A 355 -22.03 24.00 -1.84
CA GLY A 355 -22.74 23.98 -0.55
C GLY A 355 -24.26 24.16 -0.65
N ASN A 356 -24.74 24.86 -1.69
CA ASN A 356 -26.17 25.03 -2.00
C ASN A 356 -26.53 24.54 -3.41
N ALA A 357 -25.63 23.82 -4.09
CA ALA A 357 -25.90 23.29 -5.42
C ALA A 357 -26.87 22.10 -5.34
N LYS A 358 -27.71 21.94 -6.36
CA LYS A 358 -28.64 20.80 -6.48
C LYS A 358 -28.00 19.57 -7.11
N SER A 359 -26.87 19.74 -7.79
CA SER A 359 -26.09 18.66 -8.40
C SER A 359 -24.61 18.93 -8.24
N MET A 360 -23.81 17.87 -8.30
CA MET A 360 -22.38 17.91 -8.09
C MET A 360 -21.73 16.77 -8.86
N ASN A 361 -20.63 17.05 -9.54
CA ASN A 361 -19.73 15.99 -9.98
C ASN A 361 -18.83 15.66 -8.78
N PHE A 362 -18.98 14.46 -8.23
CA PHE A 362 -18.26 14.00 -7.04
C PHE A 362 -16.76 13.77 -7.30
N GLU A 363 -16.35 13.51 -8.55
CA GLU A 363 -14.94 13.32 -8.91
C GLU A 363 -14.15 14.64 -8.92
N HIS A 364 -14.76 15.74 -9.36
CA HIS A 364 -14.09 17.04 -9.50
C HIS A 364 -13.39 17.54 -8.23
N PRO A 365 -14.03 17.61 -7.05
CA PRO A 365 -13.38 18.10 -5.85
C PRO A 365 -12.36 17.11 -5.25
N LEU A 366 -12.44 15.81 -5.58
CA LEU A 366 -11.42 14.82 -5.24
C LEU A 366 -10.17 15.01 -6.13
N THR A 367 -10.34 15.20 -7.44
CA THR A 367 -9.24 15.56 -8.36
C THR A 367 -8.60 16.88 -7.95
N SER A 368 -9.42 17.88 -7.62
CA SER A 368 -8.94 19.18 -7.13
C SER A 368 -8.06 19.03 -5.89
N LEU A 369 -8.44 18.19 -4.93
CA LEU A 369 -7.63 17.92 -3.74
C LEU A 369 -6.26 17.34 -4.11
N VAL A 370 -6.22 16.34 -4.99
CA VAL A 370 -4.95 15.72 -5.44
C VAL A 370 -4.07 16.76 -6.13
N MET A 371 -4.63 17.57 -7.02
CA MET A 371 -3.87 18.59 -7.77
C MET A 371 -3.36 19.73 -6.88
N ILE A 372 -4.21 20.24 -5.98
CA ILE A 372 -3.82 21.28 -5.01
C ILE A 372 -2.69 20.74 -4.12
N THR A 373 -2.85 19.53 -3.58
CA THR A 373 -1.85 18.93 -2.70
C THR A 373 -0.53 18.72 -3.42
N SER A 374 -0.55 18.28 -4.68
CA SER A 374 0.67 18.10 -5.47
C SER A 374 1.39 19.44 -5.67
N GLY A 375 0.67 20.49 -6.07
CA GLY A 375 1.24 21.83 -6.22
C GLY A 375 1.83 22.39 -4.92
N VAL A 376 1.09 22.29 -3.81
CA VAL A 376 1.55 22.74 -2.49
C VAL A 376 2.77 21.94 -2.02
N SER A 377 2.75 20.61 -2.14
CA SER A 377 3.86 19.74 -1.77
C SER A 377 5.11 20.04 -2.59
N VAL A 378 5.00 20.27 -3.91
CA VAL A 378 6.14 20.65 -4.76
C VAL A 378 6.74 21.99 -4.30
N VAL A 379 5.92 23.03 -4.12
CA VAL A 379 6.39 24.34 -3.66
C VAL A 379 7.11 24.23 -2.31
N LEU A 380 6.50 23.53 -1.35
CA LEU A 380 7.09 23.36 -0.03
C LEU A 380 8.34 22.48 -0.05
N THR A 381 8.46 21.52 -0.97
CA THR A 381 9.66 20.71 -1.16
C THR A 381 10.84 21.58 -1.62
N TYR A 382 10.65 22.47 -2.60
CA TYR A 382 11.74 23.36 -3.03
C TYR A 382 12.13 24.35 -1.93
N ILE A 383 11.16 24.96 -1.25
CA ILE A 383 11.42 25.89 -0.14
C ILE A 383 12.19 25.17 0.97
N SER A 384 11.72 24.00 1.39
CA SER A 384 12.34 23.27 2.50
C SER A 384 13.74 22.75 2.13
N SER A 385 13.95 22.27 0.90
CA SER A 385 15.28 21.87 0.44
C SER A 385 16.26 23.05 0.44
N TYR A 386 15.84 24.21 -0.07
CA TYR A 386 16.68 25.42 -0.06
C TYR A 386 17.06 25.86 1.35
N LEU A 387 16.12 25.78 2.30
CA LEU A 387 16.34 26.21 3.68
C LEU A 387 17.18 25.20 4.51
N LEU A 388 17.01 23.90 4.27
CA LEU A 388 17.61 22.85 5.08
C LEU A 388 18.95 22.37 4.56
N ILE A 389 19.10 22.25 3.24
CA ILE A 389 20.30 21.69 2.60
C ILE A 389 20.87 22.63 1.53
N PRO A 390 21.05 23.94 1.79
CA PRO A 390 21.50 24.91 0.78
C PRO A 390 22.89 24.59 0.20
N ASP A 391 23.71 23.86 0.95
CA ASP A 391 25.02 23.37 0.57
C ASP A 391 25.18 21.92 1.08
N ILE A 392 25.55 21.01 0.19
CA ILE A 392 25.79 19.59 0.49
C ILE A 392 27.14 19.21 -0.11
N GLY A 393 28.09 18.84 0.75
CA GLY A 393 29.44 18.46 0.31
C GLY A 393 30.16 19.54 -0.51
N GLY A 394 29.82 20.82 -0.31
CA GLY A 394 30.39 21.96 -1.05
C GLY A 394 29.71 22.29 -2.39
N ASP A 395 28.63 21.59 -2.78
CA ASP A 395 27.83 21.92 -3.96
C ASP A 395 26.49 22.57 -3.58
N THR A 396 26.39 23.87 -3.85
CA THR A 396 25.20 24.70 -3.59
C THR A 396 24.06 24.49 -4.59
N SER A 397 24.22 23.58 -5.54
CA SER A 397 23.20 23.26 -6.55
C SER A 397 22.47 21.95 -6.28
N LEU A 398 22.90 21.14 -5.30
CA LEU A 398 22.28 19.84 -5.05
C LEU A 398 20.87 19.92 -4.44
N TRP A 399 20.57 20.96 -3.66
CA TRP A 399 19.26 21.09 -3.01
C TRP A 399 18.09 21.06 -3.99
N TRP A 400 18.21 21.74 -5.15
CA TRP A 400 17.14 21.80 -6.13
C TRP A 400 17.10 20.51 -6.96
N LYS A 401 18.24 19.87 -7.22
CA LYS A 401 18.30 18.57 -7.92
C LYS A 401 17.59 17.49 -7.10
N LEU A 402 17.88 17.42 -5.81
CA LEU A 402 17.21 16.50 -4.87
C LEU A 402 15.71 16.83 -4.75
N ALA A 403 15.35 18.12 -4.68
CA ALA A 403 13.94 18.55 -4.70
C ALA A 403 13.23 18.16 -6.01
N SER A 404 13.89 18.29 -7.16
CA SER A 404 13.36 17.89 -8.47
C SER A 404 13.13 16.38 -8.55
N ILE A 405 14.02 15.56 -7.98
CA ILE A 405 13.84 14.11 -7.93
C ILE A 405 12.61 13.73 -7.07
N ILE A 406 12.47 14.32 -5.88
CA ILE A 406 11.24 14.14 -5.07
C ILE A 406 10.01 14.61 -5.85
N THR A 407 10.11 15.73 -6.55
CA THR A 407 9.03 16.28 -7.38
C THR A 407 8.57 15.30 -8.46
N CYS A 408 9.48 14.56 -9.12
CA CYS A 408 9.08 13.50 -10.05
C CYS A 408 8.15 12.47 -9.39
N GLY A 409 8.42 12.12 -8.13
CA GLY A 409 7.54 11.26 -7.36
C GLY A 409 6.22 11.91 -6.98
N THR A 410 6.25 13.16 -6.50
CA THR A 410 5.02 13.91 -6.12
C THR A 410 4.10 14.15 -7.31
N LEU A 411 4.67 14.39 -8.49
CA LEU A 411 3.93 14.48 -9.75
C LEU A 411 3.34 13.14 -10.16
N ALA A 412 3.99 12.01 -9.85
CA ALA A 412 3.41 10.70 -10.10
C ALA A 412 2.06 10.53 -9.39
N GLY A 413 1.97 10.99 -8.14
CA GLY A 413 0.72 10.99 -7.38
C GLY A 413 -0.40 11.87 -7.96
N ALA A 414 -0.11 12.78 -8.90
CA ALA A 414 -1.10 13.58 -9.61
C ALA A 414 -1.35 13.06 -11.03
N ILE A 415 -0.30 12.66 -11.75
CA ILE A 415 -0.38 12.23 -13.16
C ILE A 415 -0.96 10.81 -13.27
N ILE A 416 -0.53 9.87 -12.43
CA ILE A 416 -1.01 8.48 -12.48
C ILE A 416 -2.53 8.40 -12.32
N PRO A 417 -3.15 9.07 -11.32
CA PRO A 417 -4.61 9.12 -11.21
C PRO A 417 -5.32 9.60 -12.48
N GLU A 418 -4.81 10.63 -13.15
CA GLU A 418 -5.40 11.12 -14.40
C GLU A 418 -5.33 10.08 -15.51
N PHE A 419 -4.20 9.38 -15.65
CA PHE A 419 -4.08 8.27 -16.60
C PHE A 419 -5.02 7.10 -16.25
N VAL A 420 -5.21 6.79 -14.97
CA VAL A 420 -6.15 5.74 -14.53
C VAL A 420 -7.60 6.12 -14.87
N LYS A 421 -8.00 7.38 -14.66
CA LYS A 421 -9.35 7.86 -14.98
C LYS A 421 -9.70 7.70 -16.47
N ILE A 422 -8.72 7.83 -17.37
CA ILE A 422 -8.92 7.56 -18.81
C ILE A 422 -9.47 6.16 -19.06
N PHE A 423 -9.21 5.18 -18.19
CA PHE A 423 -9.65 3.79 -18.36
C PHE A 423 -10.76 3.37 -17.39
N THR A 424 -10.99 4.11 -16.32
CA THR A 424 -11.85 3.66 -15.21
C THR A 424 -12.98 4.61 -14.85
N SER A 425 -12.88 5.92 -15.13
CA SER A 425 -13.93 6.88 -14.78
C SER A 425 -15.25 6.62 -15.53
N VAL A 426 -16.38 6.98 -14.94
CA VAL A 426 -17.70 6.93 -15.61
C VAL A 426 -17.78 7.85 -16.85
N ASP A 427 -16.93 8.88 -16.91
CA ASP A 427 -16.79 9.80 -18.04
C ASP A 427 -15.81 9.27 -19.12
N SER A 428 -15.18 8.11 -18.91
CA SER A 428 -14.21 7.52 -19.83
C SER A 428 -14.84 6.97 -21.10
N GLY A 429 -14.24 7.28 -22.25
CA GLY A 429 -14.58 6.63 -23.52
C GLY A 429 -14.37 5.10 -23.51
N HIS A 430 -13.39 4.59 -22.77
CA HIS A 430 -13.16 3.15 -22.65
C HIS A 430 -14.24 2.46 -21.81
N VAL A 431 -14.68 3.07 -20.71
CA VAL A 431 -15.78 2.51 -19.90
C VAL A 431 -17.09 2.52 -20.70
N ARG A 432 -17.33 3.56 -21.49
CA ARG A 432 -18.47 3.61 -22.42
C ARG A 432 -18.40 2.51 -23.48
N GLU A 433 -17.21 2.21 -23.99
CA GLU A 433 -16.98 1.10 -24.92
C GLU A 433 -17.29 -0.26 -24.26
N VAL A 434 -17.00 -0.45 -22.97
CA VAL A 434 -17.41 -1.64 -22.20
C VAL A 434 -18.93 -1.76 -22.13
N VAL A 435 -19.65 -0.65 -21.89
CA VAL A 435 -21.13 -0.63 -21.89
C VAL A 435 -21.67 -1.01 -23.26
N SER A 436 -21.21 -0.36 -24.35
CA SER A 436 -21.65 -0.69 -25.72
C SER A 436 -21.33 -2.14 -26.10
N SER A 437 -20.18 -2.65 -25.68
CA SER A 437 -19.81 -4.08 -25.89
C SER A 437 -20.76 -5.03 -25.15
N SER A 438 -21.21 -4.64 -23.96
CA SER A 438 -22.17 -5.40 -23.16
C SER A 438 -23.54 -5.46 -23.81
N GLU A 439 -23.97 -4.35 -24.43
CA GLU A 439 -25.25 -4.25 -25.15
C GLU A 439 -25.28 -5.17 -26.37
N GLU A 440 -24.20 -5.17 -27.16
CA GLU A 440 -24.15 -5.91 -28.44
C GLU A 440 -23.81 -7.40 -28.27
N GLY A 441 -22.95 -7.75 -27.31
CA GLY A 441 -22.42 -9.11 -27.19
C GLY A 441 -22.47 -9.72 -25.79
N GLY A 442 -23.22 -9.09 -24.88
CA GLY A 442 -23.40 -9.58 -23.51
C GLY A 442 -22.08 -9.71 -22.74
N ALA A 443 -22.06 -10.65 -21.79
CA ALA A 443 -20.93 -10.85 -20.89
C ALA A 443 -19.62 -11.16 -21.61
N SER A 444 -19.65 -11.86 -22.75
CA SER A 444 -18.44 -12.22 -23.50
C SER A 444 -17.69 -11.01 -24.02
N LEU A 445 -18.40 -10.08 -24.70
CA LEU A 445 -17.77 -8.86 -25.20
C LEU A 445 -17.48 -7.85 -24.08
N ASN A 446 -18.31 -7.81 -23.03
CA ASN A 446 -18.02 -7.05 -21.82
C ASN A 446 -16.64 -7.42 -21.22
N ILE A 447 -16.39 -8.73 -20.99
CA ILE A 447 -15.12 -9.20 -20.45
C ILE A 447 -13.97 -8.87 -21.40
N LEU A 448 -14.11 -9.11 -22.70
CA LEU A 448 -13.03 -8.77 -23.64
C LEU A 448 -12.72 -7.26 -23.64
N SER A 449 -13.73 -6.40 -23.55
CA SER A 449 -13.55 -4.95 -23.54
C SER A 449 -12.84 -4.45 -22.26
N GLY A 450 -13.20 -4.97 -21.08
CA GLY A 450 -12.48 -4.62 -19.85
C GLY A 450 -11.03 -5.11 -19.83
N LEU A 451 -10.75 -6.29 -20.41
CA LEU A 451 -9.37 -6.77 -20.60
C LEU A 451 -8.57 -5.86 -21.53
N VAL A 452 -9.20 -5.32 -22.59
CA VAL A 452 -8.59 -4.34 -23.48
C VAL A 452 -8.24 -3.08 -22.69
N ALA A 453 -9.18 -2.49 -21.95
CA ALA A 453 -8.93 -1.32 -21.11
C ALA A 453 -7.76 -1.54 -20.12
N GLY A 454 -7.75 -2.69 -19.44
CA GLY A 454 -6.68 -3.08 -18.53
C GLY A 454 -5.30 -3.13 -19.20
N ASN A 455 -5.19 -3.81 -20.36
CA ASN A 455 -3.91 -3.95 -21.07
C ASN A 455 -3.36 -2.61 -21.57
N PHE A 456 -4.20 -1.78 -22.18
CA PHE A 456 -3.80 -0.45 -22.65
C PHE A 456 -3.41 0.45 -21.47
N SER A 457 -4.13 0.37 -20.35
CA SER A 457 -3.77 1.13 -19.15
C SER A 457 -2.39 0.75 -18.60
N ALA A 458 -2.06 -0.54 -18.56
CA ALA A 458 -0.77 -1.03 -18.10
C ALA A 458 0.40 -0.51 -18.94
N TYR A 459 0.21 -0.44 -20.26
CA TYR A 459 1.19 0.15 -21.19
C TYR A 459 1.47 1.63 -20.88
N TRP A 460 0.42 2.46 -20.83
CA TRP A 460 0.58 3.91 -20.64
C TRP A 460 1.09 4.27 -19.25
N LEU A 461 0.61 3.60 -18.22
CA LEU A 461 1.06 3.81 -16.84
C LEU A 461 2.51 3.35 -16.66
N GLY A 462 2.91 2.23 -17.27
CA GLY A 462 4.30 1.78 -17.30
C GLY A 462 5.23 2.82 -17.92
N LEU A 463 4.87 3.36 -19.09
CA LEU A 463 5.64 4.44 -19.73
C LEU A 463 5.70 5.72 -18.90
N THR A 464 4.62 6.05 -18.19
CA THR A 464 4.58 7.21 -17.30
C THR A 464 5.56 7.04 -16.13
N ILE A 465 5.58 5.85 -15.49
CA ILE A 465 6.53 5.53 -14.43
C ILE A 465 7.97 5.58 -14.96
N VAL A 466 8.24 4.98 -16.13
CA VAL A 466 9.55 5.01 -16.78
C VAL A 466 9.99 6.45 -17.07
N PHE A 467 9.09 7.31 -17.55
CA PHE A 467 9.40 8.71 -17.81
C PHE A 467 9.80 9.45 -16.52
N LEU A 468 9.00 9.33 -15.45
CA LEU A 468 9.26 10.01 -14.17
C LEU A 468 10.55 9.51 -13.50
N MET A 469 10.79 8.19 -13.52
CA MET A 469 12.04 7.60 -13.06
C MET A 469 13.22 8.04 -13.93
N GLY A 470 13.03 8.10 -15.25
CA GLY A 470 14.05 8.53 -16.22
C GLY A 470 14.50 9.96 -15.99
N VAL A 471 13.57 10.88 -15.71
CA VAL A 471 13.90 12.26 -15.33
C VAL A 471 14.70 12.28 -14.03
N GLY A 472 14.27 11.53 -13.00
CA GLY A 472 15.03 11.39 -11.75
C GLY A 472 16.45 10.83 -11.97
N TYR A 473 16.59 9.85 -12.85
CA TYR A 473 17.88 9.29 -13.24
C TYR A 473 18.79 10.33 -13.90
N TYR A 474 18.30 11.07 -14.90
CA TYR A 474 19.09 12.10 -15.58
C TYR A 474 19.55 13.21 -14.62
N ILE A 475 18.71 13.60 -13.65
CA ILE A 475 19.09 14.57 -12.62
C ILE A 475 20.16 13.99 -11.69
N SER A 476 20.13 12.69 -11.41
CA SER A 476 21.13 12.04 -10.54
C SER A 476 22.55 12.08 -11.12
N LEU A 477 22.69 12.12 -12.46
CA LEU A 477 23.98 12.28 -13.16
C LEU A 477 24.58 13.69 -12.99
N MET A 478 23.82 14.66 -12.49
CA MET A 478 24.26 16.05 -12.34
C MET A 478 25.00 16.29 -11.02
N GLY A 479 25.93 15.42 -10.63
CA GLY A 479 26.87 15.64 -9.51
C GLY A 479 26.69 14.77 -8.27
N LEU A 480 25.67 13.91 -8.19
CA LEU A 480 25.49 13.02 -7.02
C LEU A 480 26.56 11.91 -6.96
N GLU A 481 27.21 11.57 -8.07
CA GLU A 481 28.32 10.59 -8.13
C GLU A 481 29.49 10.93 -7.20
N GLY A 482 29.70 12.22 -6.93
CA GLY A 482 30.73 12.68 -5.99
C GLY A 482 30.44 12.32 -4.54
N LEU A 483 29.15 12.26 -4.15
CA LEU A 483 28.73 12.09 -2.76
C LEU A 483 28.48 10.64 -2.35
N MET A 484 27.98 9.83 -3.30
CA MET A 484 27.47 8.50 -2.98
C MET A 484 27.77 7.46 -4.05
N VAL A 485 27.72 6.21 -3.62
CA VAL A 485 27.72 5.05 -4.50
C VAL A 485 26.32 4.88 -5.12
N ALA A 486 26.25 4.61 -6.42
CA ALA A 486 25.01 4.36 -7.16
C ALA A 486 23.91 5.46 -7.03
N PRO A 487 24.19 6.71 -7.45
CA PRO A 487 23.25 7.83 -7.31
C PRO A 487 21.91 7.62 -8.02
N ALA A 488 21.88 6.82 -9.09
CA ALA A 488 20.65 6.46 -9.79
C ALA A 488 19.64 5.72 -8.88
N VAL A 489 20.13 4.82 -8.04
CA VAL A 489 19.28 4.06 -7.12
C VAL A 489 18.74 4.97 -6.02
N PHE A 490 19.59 5.84 -5.48
CA PHE A 490 19.13 6.86 -4.53
C PHE A 490 18.03 7.73 -5.12
N ALA A 491 18.20 8.14 -6.37
CA ALA A 491 17.20 8.94 -7.06
C ALA A 491 15.89 8.17 -7.24
N PHE A 492 15.92 6.88 -7.56
CA PHE A 492 14.72 6.05 -7.57
C PHE A 492 14.07 5.96 -6.19
N GLY A 493 14.85 5.74 -5.12
CA GLY A 493 14.34 5.79 -3.75
C GLY A 493 13.67 7.12 -3.40
N LEU A 494 14.24 8.25 -3.83
CA LEU A 494 13.64 9.57 -3.66
C LEU A 494 12.39 9.78 -4.53
N VAL A 495 12.31 9.16 -5.71
CA VAL A 495 11.07 9.13 -6.50
C VAL A 495 10.00 8.36 -5.73
N ALA A 496 10.28 7.16 -5.22
CA ALA A 496 9.32 6.40 -4.39
C ALA A 496 8.88 7.19 -3.16
N PHE A 497 9.81 7.87 -2.49
CA PHE A 497 9.51 8.80 -1.39
C PHE A 497 8.61 9.95 -1.84
N GLY A 498 8.85 10.51 -3.02
CA GLY A 498 8.03 11.58 -3.57
C GLY A 498 6.58 11.17 -3.85
N PHE A 499 6.31 9.91 -4.23
CA PHE A 499 4.94 9.40 -4.39
C PHE A 499 4.15 9.49 -3.07
N LEU A 500 4.86 9.37 -1.94
CA LEU A 500 4.29 9.50 -0.59
C LEU A 500 4.15 10.96 -0.13
N GLY A 501 4.54 11.93 -0.96
CA GLY A 501 4.46 13.36 -0.64
C GLY A 501 3.04 13.91 -0.48
N MET A 502 2.03 13.10 -0.80
CA MET A 502 0.62 13.37 -0.57
C MET A 502 -0.05 12.24 0.25
N GLY A 503 0.74 11.47 1.02
CA GLY A 503 0.29 10.26 1.72
C GLY A 503 -1.08 10.37 2.39
N PRO A 504 -1.34 11.36 3.27
CA PRO A 504 -2.65 11.51 3.89
C PRO A 504 -3.79 11.70 2.89
N VAL A 505 -3.57 12.42 1.79
CA VAL A 505 -4.56 12.65 0.74
C VAL A 505 -4.77 11.41 -0.13
N THR A 506 -3.70 10.69 -0.49
CA THR A 506 -3.81 9.41 -1.22
C THR A 506 -4.65 8.40 -0.43
N ILE A 507 -4.42 8.28 0.88
CA ILE A 507 -5.24 7.42 1.75
C ILE A 507 -6.66 7.96 1.89
N ALA A 508 -6.85 9.29 1.92
CA ALA A 508 -8.17 9.86 2.03
C ALA A 508 -9.07 9.59 0.82
N VAL A 509 -8.52 9.68 -0.39
CA VAL A 509 -9.28 9.40 -1.62
C VAL A 509 -9.51 7.90 -1.82
N ASP A 510 -8.61 7.04 -1.34
CA ASP A 510 -8.82 5.58 -1.35
C ASP A 510 -9.92 5.19 -0.33
N SER A 511 -9.80 5.70 0.90
CA SER A 511 -10.77 5.45 1.97
C SER A 511 -12.15 6.09 1.73
N TYR A 512 -12.25 6.99 0.75
CA TYR A 512 -13.52 7.60 0.35
C TYR A 512 -14.50 6.54 -0.18
N GLY A 513 -14.02 5.65 -1.06
CA GLY A 513 -14.81 4.59 -1.70
C GLY A 513 -15.57 3.69 -0.71
N PRO A 514 -14.90 2.98 0.22
CA PRO A 514 -15.60 2.08 1.14
C PRO A 514 -16.58 2.80 2.09
N VAL A 515 -16.45 4.13 2.27
CA VAL A 515 -17.42 4.91 3.05
C VAL A 515 -18.67 5.21 2.22
N THR A 516 -18.51 5.57 0.94
CA THR A 516 -19.63 5.86 0.05
C THR A 516 -20.43 4.61 -0.28
N ASP A 517 -19.73 3.50 -0.53
CA ASP A 517 -20.32 2.18 -0.78
C ASP A 517 -21.21 1.76 0.40
N ASN A 518 -20.64 1.70 1.61
CA ASN A 518 -21.42 1.39 2.81
C ASN A 518 -22.50 2.42 3.14
N ALA A 519 -22.39 3.68 2.70
CA ALA A 519 -23.45 4.65 2.91
C ALA A 519 -24.70 4.27 2.10
N GLN A 520 -24.52 3.76 0.87
CA GLN A 520 -25.59 3.19 0.07
C GLN A 520 -26.19 1.96 0.77
N SER A 521 -25.37 1.00 1.22
CA SER A 521 -25.89 -0.19 1.90
C SER A 521 -26.59 0.14 3.21
N VAL A 522 -26.07 1.08 4.01
CA VAL A 522 -26.73 1.54 5.24
C VAL A 522 -28.09 2.16 4.94
N PHE A 523 -28.23 2.90 3.85
CA PHE A 523 -29.51 3.45 3.43
C PHE A 523 -30.52 2.33 3.17
N GLU A 524 -30.18 1.34 2.33
CA GLU A 524 -31.07 0.22 1.96
C GLU A 524 -31.38 -0.70 3.16
N LEU A 525 -30.35 -1.13 3.90
CA LEU A 525 -30.47 -2.01 5.08
C LEU A 525 -31.28 -1.37 6.22
N SER A 526 -31.26 -0.04 6.34
CA SER A 526 -32.03 0.66 7.36
C SER A 526 -33.54 0.56 7.13
N THR A 527 -33.95 0.25 5.90
CA THR A 527 -35.35 0.21 5.43
C THR A 527 -36.13 1.47 5.85
N ILE A 528 -35.44 2.61 5.91
CA ILE A 528 -35.98 3.86 6.48
C ILE A 528 -37.25 4.32 5.76
N GLU A 529 -37.35 4.05 4.46
CA GLU A 529 -38.52 4.36 3.63
C GLU A 529 -39.78 3.60 4.05
N ALA A 530 -39.62 2.39 4.60
CA ALA A 530 -40.73 1.57 5.05
C ALA A 530 -41.24 1.96 6.44
N ILE A 531 -40.52 2.83 7.17
CA ILE A 531 -40.87 3.22 8.54
C ILE A 531 -42.11 4.13 8.50
N PRO A 532 -43.24 3.75 9.13
CA PRO A 532 -44.46 4.56 9.11
C PRO A 532 -44.26 5.92 9.79
N GLY A 533 -44.64 7.00 9.10
CA GLY A 533 -44.56 8.36 9.66
C GLY A 533 -43.15 8.96 9.72
N ILE A 534 -42.15 8.31 9.11
CA ILE A 534 -40.75 8.73 9.18
C ILE A 534 -40.50 10.16 8.71
N GLY A 535 -41.22 10.64 7.69
CA GLY A 535 -41.09 12.02 7.22
C GLY A 535 -41.49 13.07 8.28
N ALA A 536 -42.48 12.75 9.12
CA ALA A 536 -42.88 13.61 10.23
C ALA A 536 -41.90 13.51 11.40
N GLU A 537 -41.38 12.31 11.70
CA GLU A 537 -40.34 12.08 12.72
C GLU A 537 -39.07 12.86 12.38
N ILE A 538 -38.54 12.72 11.16
CA ILE A 538 -37.33 13.43 10.72
C ILE A 538 -37.53 14.94 10.78
N LYS A 539 -38.67 15.45 10.31
CA LYS A 539 -38.96 16.89 10.33
C LYS A 539 -39.06 17.45 11.75
N LYS A 540 -39.63 16.69 12.69
CA LYS A 540 -39.77 17.08 14.09
C LYS A 540 -38.43 17.06 14.82
N ASP A 541 -37.65 16.00 14.65
CA ASP A 541 -36.48 15.74 15.48
C ASP A 541 -35.18 16.32 14.87
N PHE A 542 -35.13 16.51 13.54
CA PHE A 542 -33.94 16.99 12.81
C PHE A 542 -34.18 18.25 11.96
N GLY A 543 -35.42 18.69 11.80
CA GLY A 543 -35.73 20.00 11.21
C GLY A 543 -35.71 20.09 9.68
N PHE A 544 -35.63 18.96 8.95
CA PHE A 544 -35.72 18.93 7.49
C PHE A 544 -36.73 17.90 6.99
N THR A 545 -37.22 18.08 5.75
CA THR A 545 -38.10 17.10 5.09
C THR A 545 -37.22 16.14 4.28
N PRO A 546 -37.30 14.81 4.49
CA PRO A 546 -36.47 13.87 3.76
C PRO A 546 -36.82 13.80 2.28
N ASN A 547 -35.81 13.74 1.41
CA ASN A 547 -35.94 13.43 0.00
C ASN A 547 -35.28 12.08 -0.31
N PHE A 548 -36.09 11.02 -0.41
CA PHE A 548 -35.58 9.65 -0.59
C PHE A 548 -35.03 9.39 -1.99
N GLU A 549 -35.63 9.97 -3.03
CA GLU A 549 -35.21 9.75 -4.41
C GLU A 549 -33.86 10.39 -4.69
N GLU A 550 -33.69 11.68 -4.31
CA GLU A 550 -32.40 12.35 -4.44
C GLU A 550 -31.34 11.72 -3.53
N ALA A 551 -31.71 11.24 -2.34
CA ALA A 551 -30.77 10.57 -1.45
C ALA A 551 -30.16 9.33 -2.12
N LYS A 552 -30.99 8.45 -2.69
CA LYS A 552 -30.52 7.27 -3.44
C LYS A 552 -29.62 7.65 -4.59
N GLN A 553 -30.07 8.60 -5.42
CA GLN A 553 -29.31 9.05 -6.57
C GLN A 553 -27.93 9.59 -6.15
N PHE A 554 -27.86 10.43 -5.12
CA PHE A 554 -26.59 10.97 -4.66
C PHE A 554 -25.68 9.90 -4.05
N LEU A 555 -26.23 8.90 -3.35
CA LEU A 555 -25.42 7.81 -2.80
C LEU A 555 -24.83 6.95 -3.92
N GLU A 556 -25.64 6.56 -4.91
CA GLU A 556 -25.20 5.75 -6.07
C GLU A 556 -24.20 6.49 -6.96
N GLU A 557 -24.45 7.77 -7.30
CA GLU A 557 -23.52 8.60 -8.09
C GLU A 557 -22.18 8.79 -7.36
N ASN A 558 -22.25 8.95 -6.04
CA ASN A 558 -21.07 9.18 -5.23
C ASN A 558 -20.23 7.92 -5.03
N ASP A 559 -20.88 6.75 -4.98
CA ASP A 559 -20.19 5.45 -5.00
C ASP A 559 -19.41 5.24 -6.30
N GLY A 560 -19.97 5.62 -7.45
CA GLY A 560 -19.24 5.62 -8.74
C GLY A 560 -17.96 6.47 -8.71
N ALA A 561 -18.02 7.66 -8.08
CA ALA A 561 -16.82 8.47 -7.85
C ALA A 561 -15.84 7.80 -6.86
N GLY A 562 -16.37 7.14 -5.83
CA GLY A 562 -15.60 6.29 -4.92
C GLY A 562 -14.82 5.19 -5.63
N ASN A 563 -15.45 4.48 -6.56
CA ASN A 563 -14.83 3.43 -7.37
C ASN A 563 -13.71 3.97 -8.27
N THR A 564 -13.93 5.13 -8.90
CA THR A 564 -12.89 5.83 -9.66
C THR A 564 -11.68 6.12 -8.78
N PHE A 565 -11.85 6.74 -7.60
CA PHE A 565 -10.71 7.15 -6.78
C PHE A 565 -10.01 5.99 -6.07
N LYS A 566 -10.76 4.96 -5.66
CA LYS A 566 -10.22 3.66 -5.23
C LYS A 566 -9.33 3.07 -6.33
N ALA A 567 -9.76 3.12 -7.59
CA ALA A 567 -8.93 2.67 -8.72
C ALA A 567 -7.67 3.54 -8.90
N THR A 568 -7.77 4.88 -8.76
CA THR A 568 -6.60 5.76 -8.93
C THR A 568 -5.49 5.55 -7.89
N ALA A 569 -5.84 5.21 -6.64
CA ALA A 569 -4.87 5.04 -5.57
C ALA A 569 -4.02 3.77 -5.75
N LYS A 570 -4.59 2.69 -6.32
CA LYS A 570 -3.93 1.38 -6.43
C LYS A 570 -2.64 1.44 -7.27
N PRO A 571 -2.61 2.00 -8.51
CA PRO A 571 -1.39 2.17 -9.29
C PRO A 571 -0.34 3.07 -8.63
N VAL A 572 -0.75 4.07 -7.84
CA VAL A 572 0.18 4.91 -7.08
C VAL A 572 0.89 4.06 -6.02
N LEU A 573 0.13 3.29 -5.23
CA LEU A 573 0.68 2.43 -4.17
C LEU A 573 1.61 1.36 -4.74
N ILE A 574 1.22 0.61 -5.77
CA ILE A 574 2.12 -0.38 -6.39
C ILE A 574 3.34 0.26 -7.05
N GLY A 575 3.19 1.46 -7.64
CA GLY A 575 4.31 2.22 -8.17
C GLY A 575 5.37 2.51 -7.10
N THR A 576 4.94 2.93 -5.90
CA THR A 576 5.87 3.13 -4.77
C THR A 576 6.58 1.84 -4.38
N ALA A 577 5.88 0.70 -4.40
CA ALA A 577 6.42 -0.59 -4.01
C ALA A 577 7.57 -1.00 -4.93
N VAL A 578 7.38 -0.85 -6.24
CA VAL A 578 8.33 -1.31 -7.26
C VAL A 578 9.54 -0.38 -7.31
N VAL A 579 9.30 0.93 -7.26
CA VAL A 579 10.39 1.92 -7.23
C VAL A 579 11.16 1.82 -5.91
N GLY A 580 10.48 1.62 -4.79
CA GLY A 580 11.08 1.40 -3.47
C GLY A 580 11.86 0.09 -3.37
N ALA A 581 11.32 -1.00 -3.94
CA ALA A 581 11.98 -2.29 -4.00
C ALA A 581 13.35 -2.22 -4.70
N ALA A 582 13.51 -1.36 -5.72
CA ALA A 582 14.81 -1.14 -6.35
C ALA A 582 15.88 -0.65 -5.35
N THR A 583 15.49 0.18 -4.38
CA THR A 583 16.39 0.69 -3.32
C THR A 583 16.74 -0.40 -2.32
N MET A 584 15.78 -1.23 -1.93
CA MET A 584 16.02 -2.37 -1.03
C MET A 584 16.85 -3.48 -1.68
N ILE A 585 16.57 -3.80 -2.96
CA ILE A 585 17.37 -4.75 -3.75
C ILE A 585 18.81 -4.25 -3.85
N PHE A 586 19.03 -2.95 -3.95
CA PHE A 586 20.38 -2.39 -3.96
C PHE A 586 21.13 -2.64 -2.65
N SER A 587 20.48 -2.55 -1.48
CA SER A 587 21.11 -2.94 -0.22
C SER A 587 21.60 -4.39 -0.25
N ILE A 588 20.82 -5.31 -0.82
CA ILE A 588 21.21 -6.71 -1.03
C ILE A 588 22.40 -6.81 -2.00
N VAL A 589 22.37 -6.06 -3.11
CA VAL A 589 23.46 -6.02 -4.09
C VAL A 589 24.75 -5.51 -3.45
N MET A 590 24.69 -4.46 -2.64
CA MET A 590 25.87 -3.90 -1.94
C MET A 590 26.53 -4.94 -1.05
N VAL A 591 25.73 -5.68 -0.27
CA VAL A 591 26.21 -6.77 0.60
C VAL A 591 26.84 -7.88 -0.26
N LEU A 592 26.13 -8.36 -1.28
CA LEU A 592 26.56 -9.49 -2.10
C LEU A 592 27.76 -9.20 -3.00
N THR A 593 27.99 -7.94 -3.34
CA THR A 593 29.09 -7.54 -4.23
C THR A 593 30.27 -6.95 -3.47
N GLU A 594 30.24 -6.98 -2.14
CA GLU A 594 31.26 -6.40 -1.26
C GLU A 594 31.58 -4.94 -1.63
N GLY A 595 30.52 -4.13 -1.77
CA GLY A 595 30.66 -2.73 -2.17
C GLY A 595 30.89 -2.53 -3.68
N LEU A 596 30.18 -3.30 -4.51
CA LEU A 596 30.21 -3.23 -5.99
C LEU A 596 31.55 -3.60 -6.64
N ARG A 597 32.23 -4.64 -6.13
CA ARG A 597 33.42 -5.17 -6.81
C ARG A 597 33.09 -5.63 -8.23
N PRO A 598 33.85 -5.21 -9.27
CA PRO A 598 33.48 -5.45 -10.68
C PRO A 598 33.21 -6.92 -11.03
N GLU A 599 34.00 -7.83 -10.46
CA GLU A 599 33.88 -9.28 -10.68
C GLU A 599 32.57 -9.88 -10.15
N LEU A 600 32.05 -9.37 -9.03
CA LEU A 600 30.78 -9.79 -8.46
C LEU A 600 29.59 -9.08 -9.12
N VAL A 601 29.76 -7.80 -9.48
CA VAL A 601 28.76 -7.06 -10.25
C VAL A 601 28.50 -7.71 -11.61
N ALA A 602 29.51 -8.32 -12.23
CA ALA A 602 29.33 -9.06 -13.48
C ALA A 602 28.32 -10.22 -13.39
N ARG A 603 28.05 -10.74 -12.19
CA ARG A 603 27.03 -11.79 -11.94
C ARG A 603 25.59 -11.26 -11.98
N LEU A 604 25.39 -9.94 -11.99
CA LEU A 604 24.08 -9.31 -12.24
C LEU A 604 23.78 -9.17 -13.74
N SER A 605 24.69 -9.60 -14.61
CA SER A 605 24.47 -9.60 -16.05
C SER A 605 23.39 -10.62 -16.43
N ILE A 606 22.57 -10.29 -17.42
CA ILE A 606 21.66 -11.25 -18.08
C ILE A 606 22.45 -12.43 -18.70
N LEU A 607 23.74 -12.24 -18.98
CA LEU A 607 24.63 -13.30 -19.45
C LEU A 607 25.03 -14.28 -18.33
N HIS A 608 24.77 -13.96 -17.07
CA HIS A 608 24.90 -14.89 -15.95
C HIS A 608 23.63 -15.75 -15.86
N PRO A 609 23.67 -17.05 -16.17
CA PRO A 609 22.46 -17.86 -16.28
C PRO A 609 21.58 -17.90 -15.02
N PRO A 610 22.13 -18.00 -13.79
CA PRO A 610 21.32 -17.92 -12.57
C PRO A 610 20.47 -16.65 -12.49
N PHE A 611 21.04 -15.48 -12.80
CA PHE A 611 20.31 -14.22 -12.78
C PHE A 611 19.13 -14.22 -13.79
N LEU A 612 19.37 -14.68 -15.02
CA LEU A 612 18.32 -14.81 -16.04
C LEU A 612 17.23 -15.83 -15.65
N LEU A 613 17.61 -16.98 -15.08
CA LEU A 613 16.64 -17.98 -14.58
C LEU A 613 15.83 -17.42 -13.40
N GLY A 614 16.43 -16.58 -12.57
CA GLY A 614 15.76 -15.81 -11.54
C GLY A 614 14.67 -14.92 -12.13
N LEU A 615 15.00 -14.17 -13.20
CA LEU A 615 14.04 -13.32 -13.89
C LEU A 615 12.83 -14.10 -14.42
N ILE A 616 13.04 -15.28 -15.01
CA ILE A 616 11.94 -16.12 -15.51
C ILE A 616 11.07 -16.64 -14.34
N THR A 617 11.74 -17.03 -13.24
CA THR A 617 11.07 -17.59 -12.06
C THR A 617 10.19 -16.55 -11.34
N GLY A 618 10.66 -15.31 -11.23
CA GLY A 618 9.88 -14.23 -10.61
C GLY A 618 8.53 -14.00 -11.31
N GLY A 619 8.52 -14.01 -12.65
CA GLY A 619 7.31 -13.90 -13.45
C GLY A 619 6.34 -15.07 -13.20
N ALA A 620 6.87 -16.29 -13.14
CA ALA A 620 6.06 -17.47 -12.82
C ALA A 620 5.39 -17.37 -11.44
N ILE A 621 6.09 -16.83 -10.44
CA ILE A 621 5.54 -16.64 -9.09
C ILE A 621 4.43 -15.59 -9.06
N ILE A 622 4.53 -14.50 -9.82
CA ILE A 622 3.44 -13.50 -9.92
C ILE A 622 2.16 -14.10 -10.50
N TYR A 623 2.27 -14.89 -11.57
CA TYR A 623 1.10 -15.55 -12.17
C TYR A 623 0.53 -16.63 -11.26
N TRP A 624 1.37 -17.41 -10.57
CA TRP A 624 0.89 -18.34 -9.54
C TRP A 624 0.16 -17.62 -8.41
N PHE A 625 0.74 -16.54 -7.87
CA PHE A 625 0.14 -15.75 -6.79
C PHE A 625 -1.25 -15.21 -7.19
N THR A 626 -1.34 -14.67 -8.40
CA THR A 626 -2.60 -14.20 -8.99
C THR A 626 -3.62 -15.34 -9.07
N GLY A 627 -3.24 -16.49 -9.62
CA GLY A 627 -4.12 -17.66 -9.69
C GLY A 627 -4.55 -18.18 -8.31
N ALA A 628 -3.64 -18.22 -7.34
CA ALA A 628 -3.90 -18.74 -6.00
C ALA A 628 -4.85 -17.84 -5.19
N SER A 629 -4.71 -16.52 -5.32
CA SER A 629 -5.61 -15.55 -4.67
C SER A 629 -7.01 -15.59 -5.30
N MET A 630 -7.12 -15.60 -6.63
CA MET A 630 -8.41 -15.78 -7.30
C MET A 630 -9.06 -17.11 -6.94
N GLN A 631 -8.30 -18.21 -6.90
CA GLN A 631 -8.83 -19.52 -6.49
C GLN A 631 -9.40 -19.50 -5.07
N ALA A 632 -8.78 -18.76 -4.14
CA ALA A 632 -9.30 -18.60 -2.78
C ALA A 632 -10.65 -17.89 -2.78
N VAL A 633 -10.77 -16.79 -3.55
CA VAL A 633 -12.02 -16.04 -3.69
C VAL A 633 -13.10 -16.90 -4.34
N THR A 634 -12.82 -17.52 -5.49
CA THR A 634 -13.79 -18.34 -6.23
C THR A 634 -14.36 -19.46 -5.36
N THR A 635 -13.53 -20.16 -4.60
CA THR A 635 -13.98 -21.26 -3.75
C THR A 635 -14.79 -20.77 -2.55
N GLY A 636 -14.38 -19.66 -1.94
CA GLY A 636 -15.14 -19.05 -0.85
C GLY A 636 -16.49 -18.51 -1.33
N ALA A 637 -16.50 -17.77 -2.45
CA ALA A 637 -17.69 -17.20 -3.06
C ALA A 637 -18.70 -18.29 -3.41
N TYR A 638 -18.25 -19.43 -3.98
CA TYR A 638 -19.13 -20.57 -4.24
C TYR A 638 -19.87 -21.03 -2.97
N ARG A 639 -19.18 -21.12 -1.83
CA ARG A 639 -19.79 -21.53 -0.55
C ARG A 639 -20.71 -20.46 0.04
N ALA A 640 -20.35 -19.20 -0.09
CA ALA A 640 -21.20 -18.09 0.31
C ALA A 640 -22.50 -18.08 -0.52
N VAL A 641 -22.40 -18.20 -1.85
CA VAL A 641 -23.53 -18.30 -2.78
C VAL A 641 -24.43 -19.49 -2.44
N GLU A 642 -23.87 -20.67 -2.21
CA GLU A 642 -24.62 -21.87 -1.83
C GLU A 642 -25.43 -21.63 -0.54
N PHE A 643 -24.78 -21.04 0.48
CA PHE A 643 -25.42 -20.74 1.75
C PHE A 643 -26.51 -19.67 1.60
N ILE A 644 -26.24 -18.56 0.91
CA ILE A 644 -27.18 -17.46 0.73
C ILE A 644 -28.42 -17.95 -0.03
N LYS A 645 -28.25 -18.69 -1.13
CA LYS A 645 -29.36 -19.27 -1.90
C LYS A 645 -30.26 -20.17 -1.05
N ALA A 646 -29.68 -20.95 -0.14
CA ALA A 646 -30.44 -21.86 0.71
C ALA A 646 -31.21 -21.14 1.85
N ASN A 647 -30.81 -19.92 2.21
CA ASN A 647 -31.32 -19.23 3.41
C ASN A 647 -32.01 -17.89 3.13
N ILE A 648 -31.92 -17.35 1.91
CA ILE A 648 -32.67 -16.14 1.52
C ILE A 648 -34.16 -16.45 1.45
N LYS A 649 -34.99 -15.57 2.04
CA LYS A 649 -36.45 -15.76 2.14
C LYS A 649 -37.20 -14.57 1.55
N LEU A 650 -37.64 -14.71 0.30
CA LEU A 650 -38.33 -13.63 -0.43
C LEU A 650 -39.85 -13.63 -0.23
N ASP A 651 -40.47 -14.81 -0.07
CA ASP A 651 -41.93 -14.97 -0.05
C ASP A 651 -42.55 -14.88 1.37
N SER A 652 -41.72 -14.86 2.42
CA SER A 652 -42.16 -15.08 3.81
C SER A 652 -42.64 -13.83 4.56
N GLY A 653 -42.83 -12.69 3.89
CA GLY A 653 -43.13 -11.41 4.54
C GLY A 653 -41.98 -10.88 5.41
N ALA A 654 -40.79 -11.46 5.31
CA ALA A 654 -39.59 -11.01 6.01
C ALA A 654 -39.04 -9.74 5.32
N GLU A 655 -38.93 -8.65 6.09
CA GLU A 655 -38.36 -7.38 5.61
C GLU A 655 -36.83 -7.36 5.70
N LYS A 656 -36.22 -8.19 6.56
CA LYS A 656 -34.77 -8.27 6.78
C LYS A 656 -34.29 -9.70 6.96
N ALA A 657 -33.04 -9.95 6.58
CA ALA A 657 -32.32 -11.18 6.84
C ALA A 657 -32.10 -11.38 8.35
N SER A 658 -31.93 -12.63 8.79
CA SER A 658 -31.61 -12.89 10.19
C SER A 658 -30.16 -12.49 10.49
N VAL A 659 -29.93 -11.94 11.69
CA VAL A 659 -28.58 -11.61 12.18
C VAL A 659 -27.72 -12.88 12.29
N GLU A 660 -28.34 -14.03 12.58
CA GLU A 660 -27.64 -15.31 12.66
C GLU A 660 -27.09 -15.75 11.30
N ASP A 661 -27.90 -15.64 10.23
CA ASP A 661 -27.49 -16.02 8.89
C ASP A 661 -26.41 -15.08 8.36
N SER A 662 -26.55 -13.77 8.63
CA SER A 662 -25.52 -12.77 8.30
C SER A 662 -24.17 -13.09 8.95
N ARG A 663 -24.18 -13.47 10.24
CA ARG A 663 -22.97 -13.90 10.96
C ARG A 663 -22.37 -15.18 10.39
N LYS A 664 -23.20 -16.11 9.92
CA LYS A 664 -22.72 -17.35 9.27
C LYS A 664 -22.01 -17.04 7.95
N VAL A 665 -22.53 -16.13 7.12
CA VAL A 665 -21.84 -15.69 5.89
C VAL A 665 -20.48 -15.11 6.23
N VAL A 666 -20.40 -14.19 7.21
CA VAL A 666 -19.12 -13.62 7.68
C VAL A 666 -18.13 -14.69 8.15
N ALA A 667 -18.61 -15.70 8.87
CA ALA A 667 -17.77 -16.80 9.32
C ALA A 667 -17.20 -17.62 8.14
N ILE A 668 -18.01 -17.88 7.11
CA ILE A 668 -17.59 -18.53 5.87
C ILE A 668 -16.48 -17.68 5.20
N CYS A 669 -16.74 -16.39 4.96
CA CYS A 669 -15.77 -15.48 4.35
C CYS A 669 -14.44 -15.47 5.12
N THR A 670 -14.50 -15.37 6.46
CA THR A 670 -13.30 -15.34 7.32
C THR A 670 -12.49 -16.62 7.22
N GLN A 671 -13.15 -17.79 7.25
CA GLN A 671 -12.47 -19.07 7.22
C GLN A 671 -11.72 -19.27 5.90
N TYR A 672 -12.34 -18.93 4.77
CA TYR A 672 -11.73 -19.10 3.46
C TYR A 672 -10.65 -18.05 3.19
N ALA A 673 -10.83 -16.82 3.66
CA ALA A 673 -9.79 -15.79 3.64
C ALA A 673 -8.51 -16.23 4.36
N GLN A 674 -8.64 -16.76 5.59
CA GLN A 674 -7.47 -17.21 6.36
C GLN A 674 -6.80 -18.44 5.74
N LYS A 675 -7.57 -19.40 5.22
CA LYS A 675 -7.02 -20.58 4.51
C LYS A 675 -6.26 -20.16 3.25
N GLY A 676 -6.83 -19.25 2.45
CA GLY A 676 -6.20 -18.72 1.24
C GLY A 676 -4.90 -18.00 1.57
N MET A 677 -4.95 -17.05 2.52
CA MET A 677 -3.78 -16.32 3.00
C MET A 677 -2.68 -17.26 3.49
N PHE A 678 -2.99 -18.27 4.30
CA PHE A 678 -2.00 -19.21 4.83
C PHE A 678 -1.27 -19.99 3.73
N ASN A 679 -2.00 -20.45 2.70
CA ASN A 679 -1.38 -21.17 1.57
C ASN A 679 -0.46 -20.24 0.75
N ILE A 680 -0.94 -19.03 0.46
CA ILE A 680 -0.20 -18.04 -0.33
C ILE A 680 1.07 -17.62 0.42
N PHE A 681 0.92 -17.25 1.69
CA PHE A 681 2.02 -16.81 2.54
C PHE A 681 3.13 -17.85 2.61
N LEU A 682 2.80 -19.11 2.94
CA LEU A 682 3.82 -20.15 3.08
C LEU A 682 4.44 -20.54 1.73
N GLY A 683 3.69 -20.50 0.64
CA GLY A 683 4.25 -20.70 -0.70
C GLY A 683 5.27 -19.63 -1.06
N VAL A 684 4.91 -18.34 -0.92
CA VAL A 684 5.84 -17.22 -1.18
C VAL A 684 7.04 -17.27 -0.24
N PHE A 685 6.80 -17.50 1.06
CA PHE A 685 7.83 -17.50 2.09
C PHE A 685 8.89 -18.57 1.85
N PHE A 686 8.47 -19.84 1.71
CA PHE A 686 9.40 -20.94 1.48
C PHE A 686 10.01 -20.91 0.07
N GLY A 687 9.30 -20.39 -0.93
CA GLY A 687 9.86 -20.14 -2.26
C GLY A 687 11.02 -19.14 -2.20
N THR A 688 10.82 -18.02 -1.51
CA THR A 688 11.83 -16.98 -1.29
C THR A 688 13.08 -17.56 -0.62
N LEU A 689 12.91 -18.35 0.45
CA LEU A 689 14.02 -19.05 1.11
C LEU A 689 14.73 -20.04 0.18
N ALA A 690 13.98 -20.87 -0.54
CA ALA A 690 14.57 -21.84 -1.46
C ALA A 690 15.45 -21.15 -2.52
N PHE A 691 14.97 -20.04 -3.08
CA PHE A 691 15.68 -19.29 -4.12
C PHE A 691 16.92 -18.59 -3.58
N ALA A 692 16.85 -17.99 -2.38
CA ALA A 692 18.01 -17.38 -1.73
C ALA A 692 19.12 -18.43 -1.42
N PHE A 693 18.73 -19.60 -0.91
CA PHE A 693 19.66 -20.70 -0.62
C PHE A 693 20.22 -21.38 -1.87
N TYR A 694 19.44 -21.42 -2.95
CA TYR A 694 19.90 -21.91 -4.23
C TYR A 694 21.05 -21.04 -4.75
N GLU A 695 20.80 -19.77 -5.07
CA GLU A 695 21.83 -18.92 -5.64
C GLU A 695 21.47 -17.44 -5.42
N PRO A 696 22.32 -16.63 -4.74
CA PRO A 696 21.98 -15.24 -4.43
C PRO A 696 21.73 -14.33 -5.64
N PHE A 697 22.40 -14.54 -6.79
CA PHE A 697 22.15 -13.74 -7.99
C PHE A 697 20.89 -14.20 -8.73
N PHE A 698 20.54 -15.49 -8.72
CA PHE A 698 19.21 -15.99 -9.08
C PHE A 698 18.14 -15.30 -8.24
N PHE A 699 18.38 -15.20 -6.93
CA PHE A 699 17.44 -14.56 -6.03
C PHE A 699 17.25 -13.06 -6.33
N ILE A 700 18.31 -12.32 -6.65
CA ILE A 700 18.17 -10.92 -7.11
C ILE A 700 17.36 -10.86 -8.40
N GLY A 701 17.63 -11.71 -9.40
CA GLY A 701 16.85 -11.77 -10.63
C GLY A 701 15.36 -12.05 -10.35
N TYR A 702 15.09 -12.94 -9.40
CA TYR A 702 13.73 -13.23 -8.91
C TYR A 702 13.05 -12.00 -8.29
N LEU A 703 13.73 -11.24 -7.42
CA LEU A 703 13.19 -10.02 -6.81
C LEU A 703 12.90 -8.92 -7.84
N VAL A 704 13.84 -8.68 -8.76
CA VAL A 704 13.67 -7.71 -9.85
C VAL A 704 12.45 -8.10 -10.70
N SER A 705 12.30 -9.38 -11.01
CA SER A 705 11.18 -9.85 -11.83
C SER A 705 9.85 -9.80 -11.12
N ILE A 706 9.76 -10.14 -9.83
CA ILE A 706 8.51 -9.96 -9.06
C ILE A 706 8.07 -8.49 -9.06
N ALA A 707 9.00 -7.55 -8.89
CA ALA A 707 8.68 -6.14 -8.96
C ALA A 707 8.16 -5.73 -10.36
N LEU A 708 8.83 -6.16 -11.43
CA LEU A 708 8.44 -5.79 -12.80
C LEU A 708 7.12 -6.45 -13.26
N PHE A 709 7.00 -7.77 -13.15
CA PHE A 709 5.76 -8.46 -13.53
C PHE A 709 4.61 -8.11 -12.59
N GLY A 710 4.89 -7.95 -11.30
CA GLY A 710 3.91 -7.52 -10.30
C GLY A 710 3.36 -6.13 -10.59
N LEU A 711 4.20 -5.18 -11.04
CA LEU A 711 3.75 -3.85 -11.45
C LEU A 711 2.67 -3.93 -12.53
N TYR A 712 2.98 -4.58 -13.64
CA TYR A 712 2.09 -4.63 -14.80
C TYR A 712 0.85 -5.46 -14.52
N GLN A 713 0.99 -6.59 -13.81
CA GLN A 713 -0.14 -7.42 -13.44
C GLN A 713 -1.09 -6.67 -12.49
N ALA A 714 -0.57 -5.94 -11.50
CA ALA A 714 -1.38 -5.15 -10.59
C ALA A 714 -2.15 -4.04 -11.31
N ILE A 715 -1.48 -3.26 -12.17
CA ILE A 715 -2.10 -2.17 -12.93
C ILE A 715 -3.19 -2.73 -13.86
N PHE A 716 -2.86 -3.77 -14.63
CA PHE A 716 -3.79 -4.42 -15.54
C PHE A 716 -5.06 -4.87 -14.80
N MET A 717 -4.91 -5.59 -13.69
CA MET A 717 -6.04 -6.13 -12.94
C MET A 717 -6.86 -5.05 -12.24
N ALA A 718 -6.20 -4.05 -11.64
CA ALA A 718 -6.87 -2.94 -10.97
C ALA A 718 -7.76 -2.15 -11.94
N ASN A 719 -7.22 -1.81 -13.12
CA ASN A 719 -7.94 -0.96 -14.07
C ASN A 719 -8.96 -1.74 -14.90
N ALA A 720 -8.71 -3.01 -15.24
CA ALA A 720 -9.73 -3.87 -15.86
C ALA A 720 -10.95 -4.00 -14.94
N GLY A 721 -10.72 -4.31 -13.66
CA GLY A 721 -11.79 -4.39 -12.66
C GLY A 721 -12.52 -3.07 -12.45
N GLY A 722 -11.81 -1.95 -12.34
CA GLY A 722 -12.44 -0.63 -12.23
C GLY A 722 -13.29 -0.25 -13.45
N ALA A 723 -12.86 -0.64 -14.66
CA ALA A 723 -13.62 -0.39 -15.88
C ALA A 723 -14.93 -1.20 -15.92
N TRP A 724 -14.92 -2.47 -15.50
CA TRP A 724 -16.13 -3.28 -15.42
C TRP A 724 -17.13 -2.76 -14.39
N ASP A 725 -16.64 -2.36 -13.22
CA ASP A 725 -17.46 -1.81 -12.14
C ASP A 725 -18.16 -0.52 -12.58
N ASN A 726 -17.39 0.44 -13.12
CA ASN A 726 -17.98 1.69 -13.57
C ASN A 726 -18.84 1.54 -14.83
N ALA A 727 -18.63 0.51 -15.65
CA ALA A 727 -19.58 0.15 -16.70
C ALA A 727 -20.92 -0.31 -16.12
N LYS A 728 -20.92 -1.13 -15.06
CA LYS A 728 -22.13 -1.46 -14.28
C LYS A 728 -22.79 -0.19 -13.73
N LYS A 729 -22.01 0.69 -13.09
CA LYS A 729 -22.55 1.94 -12.50
C LYS A 729 -23.20 2.87 -13.54
N ILE A 730 -22.66 2.99 -14.76
CA ILE A 730 -23.30 3.75 -15.86
C ILE A 730 -24.67 3.17 -16.21
N VAL A 731 -24.78 1.84 -16.30
CA VAL A 731 -26.06 1.16 -16.61
C VAL A 731 -27.08 1.38 -15.50
N GLU A 732 -26.62 1.38 -14.25
CA GLU A 732 -27.46 1.54 -13.06
C GLU A 732 -27.97 2.96 -12.85
N THR A 733 -27.11 3.96 -13.05
CA THR A 733 -27.39 5.36 -12.68
C THR A 733 -27.84 6.21 -13.86
N GLU A 734 -27.05 6.24 -14.94
CA GLU A 734 -27.31 7.11 -16.10
C GLU A 734 -28.37 6.53 -17.03
N LEU A 735 -28.23 5.25 -17.38
CA LEU A 735 -29.18 4.57 -18.25
C LEU A 735 -30.44 4.10 -17.50
N LYS A 736 -30.37 4.01 -16.17
CA LYS A 736 -31.45 3.54 -15.29
C LYS A 736 -32.05 2.20 -15.74
N ALA A 737 -31.18 1.29 -16.19
CA ALA A 737 -31.55 0.04 -16.84
C ALA A 737 -31.36 -1.21 -15.95
N LYS A 738 -31.57 -1.07 -14.63
CA LYS A 738 -31.46 -2.19 -13.66
C LYS A 738 -32.42 -3.34 -14.03
N GLY A 739 -31.95 -4.57 -13.91
CA GLY A 739 -32.71 -5.80 -14.18
C GLY A 739 -32.83 -6.20 -15.66
N THR A 740 -32.25 -5.42 -16.58
CA THR A 740 -32.21 -5.73 -18.02
C THR A 740 -31.10 -6.73 -18.37
N PRO A 741 -31.11 -7.35 -19.58
CA PRO A 741 -30.01 -8.19 -20.04
C PRO A 741 -28.66 -7.45 -20.12
N LEU A 742 -28.68 -6.14 -20.42
CA LEU A 742 -27.51 -5.28 -20.38
C LEU A 742 -26.94 -5.21 -18.96
N HIS A 743 -27.81 -4.97 -17.97
CA HIS A 743 -27.41 -4.94 -16.56
C HIS A 743 -26.82 -6.27 -16.12
N ASP A 744 -27.45 -7.40 -16.45
CA ASP A 744 -26.93 -8.74 -16.17
C ASP A 744 -25.51 -8.93 -16.75
N ALA A 745 -25.28 -8.49 -17.99
CA ALA A 745 -23.96 -8.59 -18.63
C ALA A 745 -22.89 -7.76 -17.91
N THR A 746 -23.24 -6.54 -17.48
CA THR A 746 -22.30 -5.68 -16.73
C THR A 746 -22.03 -6.18 -15.32
N VAL A 747 -23.02 -6.79 -14.64
CA VAL A 747 -22.82 -7.43 -13.32
C VAL A 747 -21.89 -8.64 -13.44
N VAL A 748 -21.97 -9.42 -14.52
CA VAL A 748 -20.99 -10.49 -14.78
C VAL A 748 -19.58 -9.93 -14.98
N GLY A 749 -19.43 -8.82 -15.71
CA GLY A 749 -18.14 -8.13 -15.85
C GLY A 749 -17.56 -7.71 -14.50
N ASP A 750 -18.38 -7.06 -13.67
CA ASP A 750 -17.98 -6.56 -12.37
C ASP A 750 -17.55 -7.70 -11.42
N THR A 751 -18.36 -8.76 -11.33
CA THR A 751 -18.04 -9.95 -10.51
C THR A 751 -16.82 -10.73 -10.99
N VAL A 752 -16.41 -10.60 -12.26
CA VAL A 752 -15.11 -11.05 -12.76
C VAL A 752 -13.97 -10.09 -12.33
N GLY A 753 -14.25 -8.79 -12.35
CA GLY A 753 -13.36 -7.71 -11.93
C GLY A 753 -13.07 -7.62 -10.44
N ASP A 754 -13.95 -8.11 -9.59
CA ASP A 754 -13.82 -8.08 -8.14
C ASP A 754 -12.54 -8.73 -7.59
N PRO A 755 -12.25 -10.03 -7.86
CA PRO A 755 -11.01 -10.64 -7.41
C PRO A 755 -9.78 -10.06 -8.11
N PHE A 756 -9.96 -9.37 -9.23
CA PHE A 756 -8.88 -8.65 -9.92
C PHE A 756 -8.50 -7.39 -9.16
N LYS A 757 -9.47 -6.48 -8.95
CA LYS A 757 -9.23 -5.13 -8.42
C LYS A 757 -9.05 -5.08 -6.91
N ASP A 758 -9.66 -5.98 -6.14
CA ASP A 758 -9.69 -5.87 -4.66
C ASP A 758 -9.05 -7.05 -3.93
N THR A 759 -8.52 -8.04 -4.66
CA THR A 759 -7.72 -9.11 -4.06
C THR A 759 -6.34 -9.19 -4.69
N SER A 760 -6.26 -9.56 -5.97
CA SER A 760 -4.99 -9.93 -6.60
C SER A 760 -4.08 -8.72 -6.81
N SER A 761 -4.59 -7.66 -7.43
CA SER A 761 -3.81 -6.45 -7.75
C SER A 761 -3.26 -5.77 -6.50
N VAL A 762 -4.15 -5.52 -5.52
CA VAL A 762 -3.79 -4.80 -4.28
C VAL A 762 -2.85 -5.60 -3.39
N ALA A 763 -2.91 -6.93 -3.43
CA ALA A 763 -2.05 -7.77 -2.63
C ALA A 763 -0.62 -7.91 -3.19
N MET A 764 -0.39 -7.58 -4.47
CA MET A 764 0.95 -7.61 -5.05
C MET A 764 1.89 -6.61 -4.39
N ASN A 765 1.38 -5.46 -3.97
CA ASN A 765 2.16 -4.42 -3.31
C ASN A 765 2.86 -4.95 -2.04
N PRO A 766 2.13 -5.37 -0.98
CA PRO A 766 2.79 -5.86 0.22
C PRO A 766 3.55 -7.17 -0.01
N VAL A 767 3.21 -7.97 -1.02
CA VAL A 767 3.97 -9.19 -1.36
C VAL A 767 5.34 -8.86 -1.94
N ILE A 768 5.43 -7.91 -2.88
CA ILE A 768 6.71 -7.45 -3.44
C ILE A 768 7.62 -6.94 -2.32
N LYS A 769 7.09 -6.09 -1.44
CA LYS A 769 7.88 -5.50 -0.35
C LYS A 769 8.25 -6.52 0.71
N PHE A 770 7.30 -7.35 1.15
CA PHE A 770 7.58 -8.42 2.11
C PHE A 770 8.66 -9.37 1.58
N THR A 771 8.54 -9.84 0.33
CA THR A 771 9.53 -10.74 -0.28
C THR A 771 10.89 -10.06 -0.45
N THR A 772 10.94 -8.76 -0.72
CA THR A 772 12.19 -8.01 -0.84
C THR A 772 12.86 -7.79 0.52
N LEU A 773 12.09 -7.35 1.52
CA LEU A 773 12.56 -7.09 2.88
C LEU A 773 13.00 -8.38 3.58
N PHE A 774 12.17 -9.41 3.53
CA PHE A 774 12.56 -10.75 3.99
C PHE A 774 13.66 -11.36 3.12
N GLY A 775 13.74 -10.97 1.85
CA GLY A 775 14.76 -11.42 0.92
C GLY A 775 16.17 -11.06 1.35
N LEU A 776 16.37 -9.87 1.92
CA LEU A 776 17.65 -9.49 2.52
C LEU A 776 18.07 -10.48 3.61
N LEU A 777 17.16 -10.75 4.56
CA LEU A 777 17.37 -11.71 5.64
C LEU A 777 17.68 -13.12 5.10
N ALA A 778 16.94 -13.56 4.08
CA ALA A 778 17.10 -14.86 3.46
C ALA A 778 18.47 -14.99 2.75
N VAL A 779 18.92 -13.95 2.06
CA VAL A 779 20.22 -13.92 1.38
C VAL A 779 21.37 -13.95 2.36
N GLU A 780 21.34 -13.12 3.41
CA GLU A 780 22.42 -13.10 4.39
C GLU A 780 22.55 -14.46 5.09
N LEU A 781 21.42 -15.08 5.44
CA LEU A 781 21.38 -16.44 5.98
C LEU A 781 21.92 -17.47 4.98
N ALA A 782 21.53 -17.38 3.70
CA ALA A 782 21.99 -18.31 2.68
C ALA A 782 23.51 -18.20 2.45
N VAL A 783 24.04 -16.99 2.42
CA VAL A 783 25.46 -16.71 2.16
C VAL A 783 26.34 -17.14 3.34
N SER A 784 25.92 -16.87 4.59
CA SER A 784 26.70 -17.26 5.77
C SER A 784 26.87 -18.78 5.93
N MET A 785 26.02 -19.57 5.26
CA MET A 785 26.03 -21.03 5.30
C MET A 785 26.71 -21.68 4.08
N LYS A 786 27.14 -20.88 3.10
CA LYS A 786 27.84 -21.34 1.88
C LYS A 786 29.36 -21.31 2.08
N GLY A 787 30.07 -22.15 1.32
CA GLY A 787 31.53 -22.17 1.30
C GLY A 787 32.11 -21.01 0.48
N ALA A 788 33.44 -21.00 0.31
CA ALA A 788 34.13 -20.05 -0.56
C ALA A 788 33.49 -20.00 -1.97
N ASP A 789 33.45 -18.80 -2.57
CA ASP A 789 32.84 -18.54 -3.88
C ASP A 789 31.33 -18.88 -3.99
N TYR A 790 30.60 -18.89 -2.88
CA TYR A 790 29.19 -19.29 -2.79
C TYR A 790 28.95 -20.77 -3.13
N ALA A 791 29.97 -21.62 -2.95
CA ALA A 791 29.86 -23.05 -3.17
C ALA A 791 28.83 -23.67 -2.23
N HIS A 792 27.99 -24.54 -2.79
CA HIS A 792 26.99 -25.27 -2.03
C HIS A 792 27.62 -26.24 -1.04
N THR A 793 27.18 -26.15 0.22
CA THR A 793 27.40 -27.18 1.24
C THR A 793 26.27 -28.20 1.20
N GLY A 794 26.49 -29.42 1.70
CA GLY A 794 25.41 -30.44 1.81
C GLY A 794 24.18 -29.94 2.57
N LEU A 795 24.39 -29.09 3.59
CA LEU A 795 23.32 -28.44 4.34
C LEU A 795 22.54 -27.44 3.49
N THR A 796 23.22 -26.56 2.74
CA THR A 796 22.53 -25.58 1.87
C THR A 796 21.74 -26.25 0.76
N ILE A 797 22.21 -27.38 0.22
CA ILE A 797 21.46 -28.18 -0.76
C ILE A 797 20.22 -28.78 -0.11
N ALA A 798 20.37 -29.41 1.06
CA ALA A 798 19.25 -29.99 1.80
C ALA A 798 18.18 -28.94 2.15
N MET A 799 18.60 -27.74 2.59
CA MET A 799 17.69 -26.62 2.87
C MET A 799 17.02 -26.08 1.62
N THR A 800 17.77 -25.91 0.52
CA THR A 800 17.21 -25.49 -0.78
C THR A 800 16.10 -26.46 -1.22
N VAL A 801 16.39 -27.76 -1.24
CA VAL A 801 15.42 -28.79 -1.64
C VAL A 801 14.25 -28.86 -0.66
N GLY A 802 14.51 -28.82 0.65
CA GLY A 802 13.49 -28.86 1.69
C GLY A 802 12.51 -27.69 1.57
N PHE A 803 13.01 -26.46 1.49
CA PHE A 803 12.19 -25.27 1.31
C PHE A 803 11.43 -25.30 -0.01
N LEU A 804 12.06 -25.74 -1.10
CA LEU A 804 11.38 -25.86 -2.40
C LEU A 804 10.24 -26.87 -2.34
N LEU A 805 10.43 -28.03 -1.71
CA LEU A 805 9.38 -29.04 -1.54
C LEU A 805 8.20 -28.51 -0.72
N VAL A 806 8.47 -27.77 0.36
CA VAL A 806 7.42 -27.13 1.17
C VAL A 806 6.68 -26.06 0.35
N SER A 807 7.41 -25.21 -0.38
CA SER A 807 6.83 -24.24 -1.30
C SER A 807 5.92 -24.91 -2.33
N MET A 808 6.41 -25.96 -3.00
CA MET A 808 5.66 -26.71 -4.01
C MET A 808 4.45 -27.42 -3.43
N PHE A 809 4.52 -27.88 -2.18
CA PHE A 809 3.36 -28.41 -1.46
C PHE A 809 2.27 -27.34 -1.29
N PHE A 810 2.62 -26.11 -0.89
CA PHE A 810 1.63 -25.03 -0.74
C PHE A 810 1.11 -24.50 -2.07
N VAL A 811 1.96 -24.45 -3.11
CA VAL A 811 1.55 -24.21 -4.50
C VAL A 811 0.51 -25.26 -4.91
N HIS A 812 0.81 -26.55 -4.77
CA HIS A 812 -0.12 -27.64 -5.06
C HIS A 812 -1.42 -27.53 -4.24
N ARG A 813 -1.32 -27.26 -2.94
CA ARG A 813 -2.48 -27.12 -2.04
C ARG A 813 -3.37 -25.94 -2.44
N SER A 814 -2.80 -24.84 -2.93
CA SER A 814 -3.57 -23.70 -3.44
C SER A 814 -4.42 -24.09 -4.65
N PHE A 815 -3.92 -24.96 -5.53
CA PHE A 815 -4.63 -25.40 -6.74
C PHE A 815 -5.60 -26.57 -6.52
N TYR A 816 -5.21 -27.57 -5.73
CA TYR A 816 -5.94 -28.83 -5.60
C TYR A 816 -6.68 -28.94 -4.27
N GLY A 817 -6.09 -28.40 -3.20
CA GLY A 817 -6.69 -28.42 -1.85
C GLY A 817 -7.79 -27.38 -1.66
N MET A 818 -7.85 -26.34 -2.50
CA MET A 818 -8.90 -25.33 -2.48
C MET A 818 -9.93 -25.48 -3.60
N ARG A 819 -9.99 -26.60 -4.33
CA ARG A 819 -11.01 -26.77 -5.38
C ARG A 819 -12.41 -26.85 -4.78
N ILE A 820 -13.39 -26.43 -5.56
CA ILE A 820 -14.80 -26.69 -5.29
C ILE A 820 -15.00 -28.22 -5.38
N SER A 821 -15.24 -28.87 -4.25
CA SER A 821 -15.57 -30.30 -4.18
C SER A 821 -17.08 -30.46 -4.30
N ASN A 822 -17.51 -31.26 -5.28
CA ASN A 822 -18.92 -31.67 -5.46
C ASN A 822 -19.41 -32.66 -4.39
N LYS A 823 -18.54 -33.09 -3.47
CA LYS A 823 -18.94 -33.92 -2.33
C LYS A 823 -19.27 -33.01 -1.16
N ALA A 824 -20.56 -32.86 -0.91
CA ALA A 824 -21.14 -32.41 0.36
C ALA A 824 -20.74 -33.35 1.49
#